data_AF-A0A9K3LH36-F1
#
_entry.id   AF-A0A9K3LH36-F1
#
_cell.length_a   1.000
_cell.length_b   1.000
_cell.length_c   1.000
_cell.angle_alpha   90.00
_cell.angle_beta   90.00
_cell.angle_gamma   90.00
#
_symmetry.space_group_name_H-M   'P 1'
#
loop_
_entity.id
_entity.type
_entity.pdbx_description
1 polymer ?
#
loop_
_entity_poly.entity_id
_entity_poly.type
_entity_poly.pdbx_seq_one_letter_code
_entity_poly.pdbx_strand_id
1 'polypeptide(L)'
;MLLSKAAAFLALVSSSTLVVVVHAQTKTLALSSATVHWGYFSKLESPVLTVESGEEVIVEMATHHACDDYDKMILGDPGMEDIFLWGDKDMINEPYRGATGSGDGVHILTGPIYINGAEPGDILKVEILELAPRKNPVTGKTYGSNAAAWWGFQARTPKADGTPHTAGSFTDTPNSNDEAITIYEIVEDDGTGNSYAIPSYQFMWPKITDPDGVTRDYIAYPGTCVPHDEHGDTVPSSDIADRGWTKAAPITYFDNPYPAKIPLNYHIGCMGLPPASHDFVDSIPPMVTGGNIDNQRIRAGTTMYYPIEVEGALLSMGDAHAAQGDSELNGTGIETSITAKVRVTVIKADSFNEWQSELDFPLGETEDEWIVHGFTETDYLQTFFEDPSAIYGASSIDKAMSNAFIQTRKFVMAAYGLTEMEAVSIITQGIDFGMTQVVDGNWGVHAIVPKAIFASEPGTDAEPSQRRKLQAMEEAETHIALSNETVHWGYFSKSLEPIVTIESGTEITVEMATHHACDDWDKMIKGDEGMESIYLWNEDGANQDYRGASGTGDGVHILTGPIFVEGAEPGDILKVEILDLKPRVNPEGRAFGSNAAAWWGFQARVNKTDDTAFTAGDFTGTPDSNDEFITIYEIIEVDGQSYVIPSYQFEWPVIEDPQGNVRNFIAYPGTCVPHDPHGDTIPSSVVSDHGWSKTGDIVYYDNPFQAKIPINYHVGCMGLPPASHEFVDSIPPMVTGGNLDNKRIGIGTTMYYPVQVAGALLSMGDAHAAQGDSELDGTGIETSITGRFKISVIKAADFNDWQKELDFPLGETDTEWIVHGFTETDYLATYAEDPSAIYSASSVDLAMRNAYTQTRKFMMAMYGMSEIEANTFITQGINFGMTQLVDGNWGVHGIIPKAIFEVDGETTGGGGTTAPPESDGGYYLGSVSLSAVVAALAAMMLL
;
A
#
# COMPACT_ATOMS: atom_id res chain seq x y z
N MET A 1 -30.08 -44.57 49.53
CA MET A 1 -31.36 -44.49 50.24
C MET A 1 -31.11 -43.75 51.54
N LEU A 2 -31.65 -42.53 51.61
CA LEU A 2 -31.77 -41.54 52.70
C LEU A 2 -30.81 -41.55 53.92
N LEU A 3 -30.34 -40.32 54.21
CA LEU A 3 -29.65 -39.82 55.42
C LEU A 3 -28.11 -39.79 55.39
N SER A 4 -27.55 -38.91 54.55
CA SER A 4 -26.19 -38.38 54.74
C SER A 4 -26.05 -36.93 54.24
N LYS A 5 -27.08 -36.10 54.44
CA LYS A 5 -27.07 -34.67 54.07
C LYS A 5 -27.91 -33.85 55.06
N ALA A 6 -27.35 -33.47 56.22
CA ALA A 6 -27.83 -32.38 57.09
C ALA A 6 -26.92 -32.23 58.34
N ALA A 7 -25.65 -31.84 58.19
CA ALA A 7 -24.81 -31.46 59.34
C ALA A 7 -23.59 -30.60 58.97
N ALA A 8 -23.63 -29.84 57.87
CA ALA A 8 -22.54 -28.94 57.47
C ALA A 8 -23.05 -27.56 57.03
N PHE A 9 -24.13 -27.09 57.65
CA PHE A 9 -24.82 -25.86 57.28
C PHE A 9 -25.01 -24.92 58.49
N LEU A 10 -23.98 -24.75 59.33
CA LEU A 10 -24.03 -23.75 60.42
C LEU A 10 -22.64 -23.49 61.05
N ALA A 11 -21.66 -23.09 60.24
CA ALA A 11 -20.41 -22.48 60.73
C ALA A 11 -19.64 -21.83 59.58
N LEU A 12 -20.09 -20.66 59.10
CA LEU A 12 -19.30 -19.63 58.38
C LEU A 12 -20.27 -18.54 57.92
N VAL A 13 -20.69 -17.69 58.87
CA VAL A 13 -21.34 -16.40 58.58
C VAL A 13 -20.51 -15.33 59.27
N SER A 14 -19.42 -14.92 58.62
CA SER A 14 -18.80 -13.61 58.76
C SER A 14 -17.80 -13.44 57.62
N SER A 15 -17.86 -12.29 56.95
CA SER A 15 -17.09 -11.85 55.76
C SER A 15 -17.53 -12.44 54.40
N SER A 16 -18.76 -12.13 54.01
CA SER A 16 -19.09 -11.95 52.59
C SER A 16 -19.02 -10.45 52.31
N THR A 17 -17.85 -9.96 51.88
CA THR A 17 -17.78 -8.65 51.24
C THR A 17 -18.63 -8.78 49.97
N LEU A 18 -19.76 -8.09 49.95
CA LEU A 18 -20.57 -7.94 48.75
C LEU A 18 -19.66 -7.23 47.74
N VAL A 19 -19.05 -7.95 46.79
CA VAL A 19 -18.44 -7.32 45.63
C VAL A 19 -19.61 -6.84 44.79
N VAL A 20 -20.04 -5.61 45.06
CA VAL A 20 -20.84 -4.85 44.11
C VAL A 20 -19.89 -4.60 42.95
N VAL A 21 -20.03 -5.36 41.87
CA VAL A 21 -19.50 -4.94 40.57
C VAL A 21 -20.35 -3.75 40.17
N VAL A 22 -19.94 -2.56 40.62
CA VAL A 22 -20.40 -1.31 40.04
C VAL A 22 -19.82 -1.35 38.62
N HIS A 23 -20.65 -1.63 37.62
CA HIS A 23 -20.27 -1.27 36.26
C HIS A 23 -20.14 0.26 36.30
N ALA A 24 -18.91 0.76 36.26
CA ALA A 24 -18.69 2.18 36.06
C ALA A 24 -19.42 2.56 34.77
N GLN A 25 -20.28 3.57 34.85
CA GLN A 25 -20.96 4.08 33.65
C GLN A 25 -19.88 4.61 32.72
N THR A 26 -19.81 4.09 31.48
CA THR A 26 -18.91 4.59 30.44
C THR A 26 -19.10 6.10 30.31
N LYS A 27 -18.01 6.85 30.38
CA LYS A 27 -18.04 8.31 30.24
C LYS A 27 -18.24 8.66 28.76
N THR A 28 -19.06 9.66 28.48
CA THR A 28 -19.30 10.15 27.12
C THR A 28 -18.83 11.59 27.03
N LEU A 29 -17.98 11.87 26.05
CA LEU A 29 -17.63 13.21 25.59
C LEU A 29 -18.53 13.52 24.40
N ALA A 30 -19.68 14.13 24.70
CA ALA A 30 -20.67 14.51 23.71
C ALA A 30 -20.21 15.74 22.94
N LEU A 31 -20.60 15.83 21.67
CA LEU A 31 -20.15 16.87 20.78
C LEU A 31 -20.78 18.25 21.12
N SER A 32 -19.94 19.26 21.29
CA SER A 32 -20.30 20.68 21.46
C SER A 32 -19.06 21.57 21.31
N SER A 33 -19.27 22.88 21.13
CA SER A 33 -18.19 23.89 21.19
C SER A 33 -17.40 23.86 22.51
N ALA A 34 -18.03 23.44 23.62
CA ALA A 34 -17.37 23.34 24.91
C ALA A 34 -16.44 22.11 25.06
N THR A 35 -16.43 21.19 24.10
CA THR A 35 -15.74 19.90 24.17
C THR A 35 -14.77 19.66 23.02
N VAL A 36 -14.71 20.60 22.08
CA VAL A 36 -13.82 20.54 20.92
C VAL A 36 -12.86 21.72 20.92
N HIS A 37 -11.80 21.57 20.15
CA HIS A 37 -10.96 22.66 19.68
C HIS A 37 -10.67 22.42 18.19
N TRP A 38 -10.45 23.49 17.43
CA TRP A 38 -10.46 23.41 15.97
C TRP A 38 -9.10 23.75 15.37
N GLY A 39 -8.44 22.74 14.80
CA GLY A 39 -7.28 22.90 13.94
C GLY A 39 -5.94 22.89 14.66
N TYR A 40 -5.85 22.45 15.92
CA TYR A 40 -4.57 22.39 16.60
C TYR A 40 -4.50 21.37 17.74
N PHE A 41 -3.31 20.87 18.06
CA PHE A 41 -3.01 20.27 19.36
C PHE A 41 -2.34 21.29 20.27
N SER A 42 -2.66 21.29 21.56
CA SER A 42 -2.01 22.18 22.52
C SER A 42 -1.93 21.61 23.93
N LYS A 43 -0.75 21.72 24.54
CA LYS A 43 -0.53 21.38 25.97
C LYS A 43 -1.12 22.41 26.94
N LEU A 44 -1.61 23.54 26.43
CA LEU A 44 -2.24 24.60 27.22
C LEU A 44 -3.76 24.42 27.32
N GLU A 45 -4.34 23.53 26.52
CA GLU A 45 -5.77 23.26 26.56
C GLU A 45 -6.20 22.62 27.87
N SER A 46 -7.31 23.12 28.41
CA SER A 46 -7.87 22.59 29.64
C SER A 46 -8.59 21.27 29.34
N PRO A 47 -8.31 20.17 30.06
CA PRO A 47 -9.00 18.92 29.84
C PRO A 47 -10.51 19.07 30.05
N VAL A 48 -11.28 18.55 29.11
CA VAL A 48 -12.76 18.53 29.16
C VAL A 48 -13.29 17.27 29.83
N LEU A 49 -12.43 16.24 29.95
CA LEU A 49 -12.72 14.99 30.63
C LEU A 49 -11.48 14.47 31.36
N THR A 50 -11.67 13.83 32.52
CA THR A 50 -10.61 13.10 33.24
C THR A 50 -11.01 11.64 33.40
N VAL A 51 -10.08 10.73 33.09
CA VAL A 51 -10.29 9.28 33.13
C VAL A 51 -9.13 8.56 33.82
N GLU A 52 -9.39 7.37 34.34
CA GLU A 52 -8.36 6.49 34.88
C GLU A 52 -7.79 5.59 33.76
N SER A 53 -6.53 5.16 33.91
CA SER A 53 -5.96 4.13 33.04
C SER A 53 -6.80 2.84 33.07
N GLY A 54 -7.15 2.33 31.90
CA GLY A 54 -8.03 1.18 31.67
C GLY A 54 -9.52 1.53 31.50
N GLU A 55 -9.93 2.80 31.63
CA GLU A 55 -11.33 3.21 31.44
C GLU A 55 -11.74 3.24 29.96
N GLU A 56 -13.02 2.93 29.73
CA GLU A 56 -13.68 3.10 28.42
C GLU A 56 -14.34 4.48 28.33
N VAL A 57 -14.21 5.11 27.17
CA VAL A 57 -14.77 6.43 26.85
C VAL A 57 -15.49 6.38 25.51
N ILE A 58 -16.65 7.02 25.43
CA ILE A 58 -17.34 7.30 24.18
C ILE A 58 -16.99 8.74 23.77
N VAL A 59 -16.48 8.93 22.56
CA VAL A 59 -16.06 10.22 22.02
C VAL A 59 -16.86 10.48 20.74
N GLU A 60 -17.67 11.53 20.72
CA GLU A 60 -18.40 11.96 19.52
C GLU A 60 -17.55 12.94 18.72
N MET A 61 -17.28 12.65 17.45
CA MET A 61 -16.43 13.46 16.58
C MET A 61 -17.24 14.06 15.43
N ALA A 62 -16.91 15.29 15.05
CA ALA A 62 -17.47 15.98 13.89
C ALA A 62 -16.44 16.00 12.76
N THR A 63 -16.88 15.74 11.53
CA THR A 63 -16.06 16.13 10.37
C THR A 63 -16.11 17.65 10.20
N HIS A 64 -14.96 18.21 9.86
CA HIS A 64 -14.79 19.63 9.60
C HIS A 64 -15.41 20.08 8.25
N HIS A 65 -15.71 19.12 7.36
CA HIS A 65 -16.42 19.31 6.10
C HIS A 65 -17.95 19.30 6.21
N ALA A 66 -18.52 19.20 7.42
CA ALA A 66 -19.98 19.10 7.57
C ALA A 66 -20.77 20.30 7.01
N CYS A 67 -20.16 21.49 6.90
CA CYS A 67 -20.84 22.65 6.32
C CYS A 67 -20.76 22.72 4.78
N ASP A 68 -20.12 21.75 4.14
CA ASP A 68 -20.20 21.57 2.69
C ASP A 68 -21.64 21.29 2.24
N ASP A 69 -22.44 20.63 3.11
CA ASP A 69 -23.91 20.61 3.04
C ASP A 69 -24.50 20.63 4.45
N TYR A 70 -24.84 21.83 4.91
CA TYR A 70 -25.45 22.08 6.22
C TYR A 70 -26.72 21.26 6.45
N ASP A 71 -27.56 21.08 5.43
CA ASP A 71 -28.86 20.44 5.58
C ASP A 71 -28.74 18.93 5.79
N LYS A 72 -27.75 18.33 5.12
CA LYS A 72 -27.46 16.90 5.24
C LYS A 72 -26.61 16.55 6.45
N MET A 73 -25.68 17.39 6.89
CA MET A 73 -24.70 17.00 7.92
C MET A 73 -24.84 17.75 9.25
N ILE A 74 -25.60 18.85 9.31
CA ILE A 74 -25.69 19.69 10.53
C ILE A 74 -27.13 19.90 11.01
N LEU A 75 -28.07 20.23 10.11
CA LEU A 75 -29.42 20.68 10.48
C LEU A 75 -30.14 19.69 11.41
N GLY A 76 -30.62 20.21 12.54
CA GLY A 76 -31.36 19.46 13.55
C GLY A 76 -30.49 18.64 14.51
N ASP A 77 -29.17 18.68 14.37
CA ASP A 77 -28.20 18.10 15.30
C ASP A 77 -27.65 19.18 16.24
N PRO A 78 -28.03 19.20 17.54
CA PRO A 78 -27.64 20.28 18.44
C PRO A 78 -26.14 20.44 18.67
N GLY A 79 -25.37 19.33 18.60
CA GLY A 79 -23.92 19.38 18.79
C GLY A 79 -23.22 19.98 17.57
N MET A 80 -23.64 19.57 16.38
CA MET A 80 -23.13 20.12 15.12
C MET A 80 -23.56 21.59 14.94
N GLU A 81 -24.83 21.92 15.22
CA GLU A 81 -25.34 23.29 15.14
C GLU A 81 -24.60 24.25 16.08
N ASP A 82 -24.20 23.77 17.26
CA ASP A 82 -23.42 24.55 18.24
C ASP A 82 -21.99 24.82 17.76
N ILE A 83 -21.30 23.80 17.22
CA ILE A 83 -19.92 23.95 16.70
C ILE A 83 -19.88 24.83 15.45
N PHE A 84 -20.81 24.60 14.50
CA PHE A 84 -20.87 25.32 13.23
C PHE A 84 -21.69 26.62 13.32
N LEU A 85 -22.01 27.10 14.52
CA LEU A 85 -22.65 28.40 14.68
C LEU A 85 -21.68 29.50 14.24
N TRP A 86 -21.95 30.09 13.08
CA TRP A 86 -21.26 31.26 12.55
C TRP A 86 -22.27 32.15 11.80
N GLY A 87 -22.63 33.27 12.43
CA GLY A 87 -23.45 34.35 11.86
C GLY A 87 -22.77 35.71 12.04
N ASP A 88 -23.55 36.79 12.18
CA ASP A 88 -23.03 38.14 12.50
C ASP A 88 -21.99 38.11 13.65
N LYS A 89 -21.04 39.05 13.67
CA LYS A 89 -19.84 39.14 14.55
C LYS A 89 -19.94 38.80 16.05
N ASP A 90 -21.15 38.70 16.60
CA ASP A 90 -21.42 38.33 17.99
C ASP A 90 -22.05 36.91 18.15
N MET A 91 -22.20 36.15 17.05
CA MET A 91 -22.77 34.79 16.99
C MET A 91 -21.79 33.79 16.35
N ILE A 92 -20.65 33.58 17.01
CA ILE A 92 -19.68 32.56 16.64
C ILE A 92 -19.18 31.83 17.90
N ASN A 93 -19.29 30.51 17.93
CA ASN A 93 -18.87 29.71 19.09
C ASN A 93 -17.40 29.26 18.98
N GLU A 94 -16.92 28.99 17.77
CA GLU A 94 -15.52 28.61 17.48
C GLU A 94 -14.82 29.63 16.56
N PRO A 95 -14.46 30.83 17.09
CA PRO A 95 -13.84 31.90 16.30
C PRO A 95 -12.34 31.72 16.05
N TYR A 96 -11.68 30.80 16.77
CA TYR A 96 -10.25 30.54 16.65
C TYR A 96 -10.04 29.16 16.00
N ARG A 97 -9.88 29.15 14.66
CA ARG A 97 -9.65 27.92 13.88
C ARG A 97 -8.24 27.90 13.30
N GLY A 98 -7.53 26.81 13.54
CA GLY A 98 -6.10 26.65 13.24
C GLY A 98 -5.19 27.10 14.39
N ALA A 99 -3.94 26.66 14.36
CA ALA A 99 -2.95 26.91 15.41
C ALA A 99 -2.64 28.39 15.66
N THR A 100 -2.73 29.25 14.63
CA THR A 100 -2.63 30.71 14.76
C THR A 100 -3.98 31.42 14.67
N GLY A 101 -5.08 30.67 14.51
CA GLY A 101 -6.41 31.20 14.24
C GLY A 101 -6.60 31.65 12.78
N SER A 102 -5.67 31.35 11.88
CA SER A 102 -5.71 31.78 10.47
C SER A 102 -6.14 30.67 9.50
N GLY A 103 -6.53 29.50 10.00
CA GLY A 103 -6.89 28.33 9.21
C GLY A 103 -5.71 27.38 8.92
N ASP A 104 -4.59 27.57 9.62
CA ASP A 104 -3.44 26.68 9.68
C ASP A 104 -3.76 25.50 10.62
N GLY A 105 -4.48 24.53 10.06
CA GLY A 105 -5.06 23.38 10.75
C GLY A 105 -6.57 23.40 10.69
N VAL A 106 -7.15 22.26 10.29
CA VAL A 106 -8.55 22.21 9.82
C VAL A 106 -9.44 21.24 10.59
N HIS A 107 -8.88 20.33 11.38
CA HIS A 107 -9.62 19.24 12.01
C HIS A 107 -10.36 19.71 13.27
N ILE A 108 -11.62 19.28 13.45
CA ILE A 108 -12.33 19.44 14.72
C ILE A 108 -11.90 18.30 15.64
N LEU A 109 -11.18 18.64 16.71
CA LEU A 109 -10.64 17.66 17.66
C LEU A 109 -11.45 17.68 18.96
N THR A 110 -12.04 16.54 19.29
CA THR A 110 -12.80 16.36 20.53
C THR A 110 -11.85 15.97 21.65
N GLY A 111 -11.81 16.77 22.72
CA GLY A 111 -10.81 16.66 23.78
C GLY A 111 -10.34 18.04 24.29
N PRO A 112 -9.26 18.09 25.08
CA PRO A 112 -8.43 16.95 25.48
C PRO A 112 -9.01 16.12 26.63
N ILE A 113 -8.73 14.81 26.59
CA ILE A 113 -8.98 13.86 27.67
C ILE A 113 -7.72 13.72 28.51
N TYR A 114 -7.79 14.02 29.80
CA TYR A 114 -6.70 13.82 30.76
C TYR A 114 -6.76 12.41 31.34
N ILE A 115 -5.66 11.67 31.26
CA ILE A 115 -5.53 10.32 31.82
C ILE A 115 -4.71 10.39 33.12
N ASN A 116 -5.34 10.04 34.24
CA ASN A 116 -4.70 10.07 35.55
C ASN A 116 -3.46 9.17 35.62
N GLY A 117 -2.34 9.74 36.05
CA GLY A 117 -1.07 9.02 36.22
C GLY A 117 -0.22 8.87 34.96
N ALA A 118 -0.67 9.42 33.82
CA ALA A 118 0.15 9.58 32.62
C ALA A 118 1.21 10.66 32.84
N GLU A 119 2.49 10.29 32.65
CA GLU A 119 3.64 11.18 32.82
C GLU A 119 4.47 11.20 31.52
N PRO A 120 5.24 12.29 31.26
CA PRO A 120 6.17 12.32 30.13
C PRO A 120 7.14 11.14 30.15
N GLY A 121 7.29 10.45 29.02
CA GLY A 121 8.08 9.23 28.86
C GLY A 121 7.28 7.92 28.99
N ASP A 122 6.03 7.97 29.44
CA ASP A 122 5.11 6.83 29.35
C ASP A 122 4.60 6.63 27.91
N ILE A 123 3.89 5.52 27.67
CA ILE A 123 3.16 5.28 26.41
C ILE A 123 1.66 5.28 26.70
N LEU A 124 0.89 5.99 25.88
CA LEU A 124 -0.57 5.86 25.84
C LEU A 124 -0.94 4.77 24.84
N LYS A 125 -1.61 3.73 25.33
CA LYS A 125 -2.29 2.71 24.54
C LYS A 125 -3.76 3.09 24.38
N VAL A 126 -4.25 3.20 23.14
CA VAL A 126 -5.64 3.51 22.80
C VAL A 126 -6.23 2.35 21.99
N GLU A 127 -7.10 1.55 22.61
CA GLU A 127 -7.83 0.46 21.95
C GLU A 127 -9.13 1.02 21.35
N ILE A 128 -9.29 0.93 20.03
CA ILE A 128 -10.52 1.35 19.34
C ILE A 128 -11.49 0.16 19.36
N LEU A 129 -12.54 0.25 20.16
CA LEU A 129 -13.47 -0.86 20.38
C LEU A 129 -14.64 -0.85 19.40
N GLU A 130 -15.13 0.33 19.03
CA GLU A 130 -16.30 0.53 18.17
C GLU A 130 -16.21 1.89 17.47
N LEU A 131 -16.67 1.94 16.22
CA LEU A 131 -16.88 3.16 15.45
C LEU A 131 -18.28 3.10 14.86
N ALA A 132 -19.08 4.15 15.09
CA ALA A 132 -20.45 4.22 14.59
C ALA A 132 -20.69 5.58 13.90
N PRO A 133 -21.22 5.61 12.67
CA PRO A 133 -21.50 6.85 11.97
C PRO A 133 -22.57 7.67 12.70
N ARG A 134 -22.43 9.00 12.67
CA ARG A 134 -23.42 9.93 13.21
C ARG A 134 -24.55 10.11 12.21
N LYS A 135 -25.79 9.85 12.65
CA LYS A 135 -26.99 10.00 11.80
C LYS A 135 -27.54 11.41 11.91
N ASN A 136 -27.87 12.01 10.77
CA ASN A 136 -28.63 13.24 10.73
C ASN A 136 -30.04 12.99 11.33
N PRO A 137 -30.44 13.73 12.39
CA PRO A 137 -31.73 13.50 13.06
C PRO A 137 -32.97 13.84 12.22
N VAL A 138 -32.82 14.70 11.21
CA VAL A 138 -33.91 15.16 10.32
C VAL A 138 -34.15 14.16 9.20
N THR A 139 -33.09 13.69 8.54
CA THR A 139 -33.21 12.76 7.40
C THR A 139 -33.21 11.30 7.82
N GLY A 140 -32.63 10.98 8.99
CA GLY A 140 -32.40 9.61 9.45
C GLY A 140 -31.27 8.88 8.73
N LYS A 141 -30.50 9.58 7.89
CA LYS A 141 -29.38 9.05 7.09
C LYS A 141 -28.04 9.55 7.63
N THR A 142 -26.95 8.93 7.19
CA THR A 142 -25.58 9.42 7.37
C THR A 142 -25.03 9.88 6.04
N TYR A 143 -24.29 10.98 6.06
CA TYR A 143 -23.62 11.54 4.91
C TYR A 143 -22.15 11.80 5.22
N GLY A 144 -21.36 11.90 4.17
CA GLY A 144 -20.01 12.41 4.22
C GLY A 144 -19.72 13.35 3.05
N SER A 145 -18.60 14.05 3.14
CA SER A 145 -18.07 14.89 2.08
C SER A 145 -16.76 14.31 1.57
N ASN A 146 -16.37 14.67 0.36
CA ASN A 146 -15.00 14.52 -0.10
C ASN A 146 -14.64 15.74 -0.93
N ALA A 147 -13.53 16.37 -0.59
CA ALA A 147 -12.99 17.49 -1.32
C ALA A 147 -11.83 17.03 -2.21
N ALA A 148 -12.03 17.12 -3.53
CA ALA A 148 -10.92 17.18 -4.46
C ALA A 148 -10.31 18.58 -4.38
N ALA A 149 -9.38 18.75 -3.43
CA ALA A 149 -8.97 20.05 -2.95
C ALA A 149 -7.63 20.52 -3.52
N TRP A 150 -7.33 21.81 -3.35
CA TRP A 150 -6.10 22.41 -3.85
C TRP A 150 -4.82 21.89 -3.18
N TRP A 151 -4.93 21.35 -1.95
CA TRP A 151 -3.81 20.72 -1.24
C TRP A 151 -3.61 19.25 -1.61
N GLY A 152 -4.52 18.66 -2.39
CA GLY A 152 -4.36 17.27 -2.80
C GLY A 152 -3.17 17.08 -3.76
N PHE A 153 -2.69 15.84 -3.86
CA PHE A 153 -1.56 15.47 -4.72
C PHE A 153 -1.88 15.63 -6.22
N GLN A 154 -3.15 15.47 -6.62
CA GLN A 154 -3.64 15.75 -7.97
C GLN A 154 -3.32 17.18 -8.42
N ALA A 155 -3.38 18.17 -7.53
CA ALA A 155 -3.08 19.56 -7.88
C ALA A 155 -1.60 19.76 -8.27
N ARG A 156 -0.70 18.87 -7.84
CA ARG A 156 0.74 18.95 -8.11
C ARG A 156 1.15 18.16 -9.36
N THR A 157 0.20 17.49 -10.00
CA THR A 157 0.44 16.65 -11.18
C THR A 157 -0.27 17.27 -12.38
N PRO A 158 0.32 17.34 -13.58
CA PRO A 158 -0.36 17.91 -14.75
C PRO A 158 -1.75 17.29 -14.99
N LYS A 159 -2.68 18.11 -15.50
CA LYS A 159 -4.01 17.68 -15.94
C LYS A 159 -3.92 16.66 -17.07
N ALA A 160 -5.01 15.97 -17.36
CA ALA A 160 -5.10 15.01 -18.46
C ALA A 160 -4.72 15.62 -19.84
N ASP A 161 -4.93 16.93 -20.03
CA ASP A 161 -4.54 17.65 -21.25
C ASP A 161 -3.07 18.16 -21.25
N GLY A 162 -2.30 17.80 -20.22
CA GLY A 162 -0.90 18.19 -20.04
C GLY A 162 -0.70 19.61 -19.49
N THR A 163 -1.77 20.38 -19.25
CA THR A 163 -1.64 21.70 -18.64
C THR A 163 -1.37 21.58 -17.13
N PRO A 164 -0.55 22.47 -16.54
CA PRO A 164 -0.38 22.48 -15.09
C PRO A 164 -1.67 22.92 -14.41
N HIS A 165 -1.92 22.44 -13.20
CA HIS A 165 -2.85 23.13 -12.31
C HIS A 165 -2.26 24.49 -11.92
N THR A 166 -3.15 25.38 -11.49
CA THR A 166 -2.76 26.73 -11.09
C THR A 166 -2.14 26.79 -9.69
N ALA A 167 -2.37 25.78 -8.85
CA ALA A 167 -1.67 25.56 -7.58
C ALA A 167 -0.70 24.39 -7.74
N GLY A 168 0.60 24.66 -7.88
CA GLY A 168 1.64 23.64 -7.99
C GLY A 168 2.41 23.39 -6.68
N SER A 169 2.20 24.22 -5.67
CA SER A 169 2.81 24.19 -4.33
C SER A 169 1.77 24.52 -3.26
N PHE A 170 2.00 24.08 -2.01
CA PHE A 170 1.20 24.51 -0.85
C PHE A 170 1.20 26.05 -0.66
N THR A 171 2.17 26.74 -1.27
CA THR A 171 2.32 28.20 -1.19
C THR A 171 1.65 28.97 -2.34
N ASP A 172 1.16 28.26 -3.36
CA ASP A 172 0.55 28.90 -4.53
C ASP A 172 -0.88 29.34 -4.22
N THR A 173 -1.36 30.40 -4.89
CA THR A 173 -2.76 30.79 -4.78
C THR A 173 -3.61 29.87 -5.64
N PRO A 174 -4.56 29.10 -5.06
CA PRO A 174 -5.38 28.16 -5.81
C PRO A 174 -6.38 28.82 -6.76
N ASN A 175 -6.86 28.05 -7.74
CA ASN A 175 -8.00 28.42 -8.56
C ASN A 175 -9.21 27.54 -8.23
N SER A 176 -10.27 28.19 -7.78
CA SER A 176 -11.62 27.65 -7.57
C SER A 176 -12.15 26.67 -8.62
N ASN A 177 -11.75 26.84 -9.89
CA ASN A 177 -12.27 26.03 -10.99
C ASN A 177 -11.68 24.61 -11.04
N ASP A 178 -10.74 24.30 -10.15
CA ASP A 178 -10.09 23.00 -10.06
C ASP A 178 -10.46 22.24 -8.78
N GLU A 179 -11.38 22.77 -7.96
CA GLU A 179 -11.83 22.17 -6.70
C GLU A 179 -13.28 21.70 -6.79
N ALA A 180 -13.55 20.49 -6.32
CA ALA A 180 -14.88 19.92 -6.31
C ALA A 180 -15.19 19.23 -4.98
N ILE A 181 -16.43 19.32 -4.56
CA ILE A 181 -16.97 18.58 -3.42
C ILE A 181 -17.89 17.49 -3.94
N THR A 182 -17.71 16.26 -3.47
CA THR A 182 -18.61 15.13 -3.69
C THR A 182 -19.30 14.78 -2.38
N ILE A 183 -20.63 14.89 -2.34
CA ILE A 183 -21.41 14.48 -1.18
C ILE A 183 -21.77 13.01 -1.30
N TYR A 184 -21.52 12.23 -0.26
CA TYR A 184 -21.82 10.81 -0.18
C TYR A 184 -23.00 10.54 0.75
N GLU A 185 -23.87 9.61 0.35
CA GLU A 185 -24.80 8.96 1.26
C GLU A 185 -24.19 7.63 1.71
N ILE A 186 -24.26 7.36 3.02
CA ILE A 186 -23.72 6.14 3.60
C ILE A 186 -24.85 5.15 3.85
N VAL A 187 -24.72 3.97 3.23
CA VAL A 187 -25.64 2.85 3.35
C VAL A 187 -25.01 1.81 4.28
N GLU A 188 -25.47 1.75 5.53
CA GLU A 188 -24.94 0.83 6.54
C GLU A 188 -25.40 -0.63 6.34
N ASP A 189 -26.56 -0.84 5.72
CA ASP A 189 -27.07 -2.18 5.34
C ASP A 189 -28.10 -2.00 4.22
N ASP A 190 -27.80 -2.55 3.05
CA ASP A 190 -28.70 -2.55 1.89
C ASP A 190 -29.82 -3.63 1.97
N GLY A 191 -29.90 -4.37 3.08
CA GLY A 191 -30.80 -5.49 3.30
C GLY A 191 -30.22 -6.83 2.85
N THR A 192 -28.99 -6.84 2.32
CA THR A 192 -28.21 -8.04 1.97
C THR A 192 -26.98 -8.23 2.86
N GLY A 193 -26.77 -7.33 3.83
CA GLY A 193 -25.60 -7.34 4.72
C GLY A 193 -24.39 -6.61 4.14
N ASN A 194 -24.54 -5.86 3.06
CA ASN A 194 -23.48 -5.04 2.48
C ASN A 194 -23.61 -3.59 2.96
N SER A 195 -22.46 -2.96 3.22
CA SER A 195 -22.34 -1.56 3.62
C SER A 195 -21.40 -0.82 2.67
N TYR A 196 -21.83 0.34 2.16
CA TYR A 196 -21.07 1.11 1.19
C TYR A 196 -21.47 2.59 1.21
N ALA A 197 -20.61 3.46 0.69
CA ALA A 197 -20.94 4.84 0.37
C ALA A 197 -21.29 4.97 -1.11
N ILE A 198 -22.30 5.78 -1.43
CA ILE A 198 -22.70 6.13 -2.80
C ILE A 198 -22.57 7.64 -3.01
N PRO A 199 -21.97 8.09 -4.13
CA PRO A 199 -21.92 9.51 -4.44
C PRO A 199 -23.35 9.99 -4.74
N SER A 200 -23.81 11.00 -4.01
CA SER A 200 -25.14 11.60 -4.17
C SER A 200 -25.14 12.65 -5.27
N TYR A 201 -24.18 13.57 -5.24
CA TYR A 201 -23.91 14.56 -6.28
C TYR A 201 -22.53 15.17 -6.04
N GLN A 202 -21.99 15.79 -7.08
CA GLN A 202 -20.75 16.57 -7.00
C GLN A 202 -21.02 18.02 -7.40
N PHE A 203 -20.25 18.96 -6.87
CA PHE A 203 -20.29 20.36 -7.31
C PHE A 203 -18.93 21.03 -7.29
N MET A 204 -18.73 22.00 -8.19
CA MET A 204 -17.53 22.83 -8.18
C MET A 204 -17.59 23.84 -7.04
N TRP A 205 -16.48 24.02 -6.32
CA TRP A 205 -16.42 24.95 -5.19
C TRP A 205 -16.79 26.39 -5.62
N PRO A 206 -17.81 27.02 -5.01
CA PRO A 206 -18.22 28.36 -5.38
C PRO A 206 -17.42 29.44 -4.66
N LYS A 207 -17.41 30.65 -5.23
CA LYS A 207 -16.91 31.84 -4.53
C LYS A 207 -17.89 32.25 -3.44
N ILE A 208 -17.48 32.10 -2.18
CA ILE A 208 -18.30 32.30 -0.97
C ILE A 208 -17.85 33.55 -0.22
N THR A 209 -18.82 34.30 0.31
CA THR A 209 -18.61 35.37 1.30
C THR A 209 -19.19 34.92 2.63
N ASP A 210 -18.35 34.93 3.66
CA ASP A 210 -18.74 34.60 5.03
C ASP A 210 -19.52 35.74 5.72
N PRO A 211 -20.13 35.50 6.90
CA PRO A 211 -20.88 36.51 7.65
C PRO A 211 -20.03 37.72 8.07
N ASP A 212 -18.71 37.57 8.14
CA ASP A 212 -17.77 38.65 8.42
C ASP A 212 -17.47 39.54 7.20
N GLY A 213 -17.96 39.16 6.02
CA GLY A 213 -17.79 39.85 4.75
C GLY A 213 -16.49 39.49 4.03
N VAL A 214 -15.80 38.42 4.44
CA VAL A 214 -14.59 37.94 3.78
C VAL A 214 -14.98 37.00 2.65
N THR A 215 -14.54 37.33 1.44
CA THR A 215 -14.79 36.52 0.24
C THR A 215 -13.60 35.63 -0.09
N ARG A 216 -13.85 34.34 -0.31
CA ARG A 216 -12.87 33.33 -0.75
C ARG A 216 -13.37 32.65 -2.01
N ASP A 217 -12.47 32.38 -2.95
CA ASP A 217 -12.77 31.63 -4.16
C ASP A 217 -12.34 30.16 -4.10
N TYR A 218 -11.47 29.76 -3.17
CA TYR A 218 -11.06 28.36 -2.97
C TYR A 218 -11.38 27.89 -1.54
N ILE A 219 -11.16 26.61 -1.24
CA ILE A 219 -11.34 26.05 0.10
C ILE A 219 -10.20 26.55 1.00
N ALA A 220 -10.36 27.75 1.58
CA ALA A 220 -9.28 28.45 2.28
C ALA A 220 -9.45 28.52 3.80
N TYR A 221 -10.60 28.11 4.34
CA TYR A 221 -10.86 28.21 5.78
C TYR A 221 -11.86 27.13 6.21
N PRO A 222 -11.56 26.35 7.26
CA PRO A 222 -12.38 25.21 7.67
C PRO A 222 -13.75 25.68 8.18
N GLY A 223 -14.77 24.85 7.97
CA GLY A 223 -16.15 25.15 8.37
C GLY A 223 -16.78 26.34 7.62
N THR A 224 -16.29 26.64 6.43
CA THR A 224 -16.96 27.54 5.47
C THR A 224 -18.27 26.87 5.03
N CYS A 225 -19.40 27.55 5.21
CA CYS A 225 -20.70 26.99 4.87
C CYS A 225 -21.11 27.32 3.44
N VAL A 226 -21.50 26.30 2.67
CA VAL A 226 -21.92 26.46 1.27
C VAL A 226 -23.40 26.83 1.20
N PRO A 227 -23.77 28.04 0.72
CA PRO A 227 -25.17 28.39 0.52
C PRO A 227 -25.69 27.75 -0.77
N HIS A 228 -26.26 26.55 -0.67
CA HIS A 228 -26.74 25.78 -1.83
C HIS A 228 -27.82 26.50 -2.67
N ASP A 229 -27.98 26.04 -3.92
CA ASP A 229 -29.14 26.34 -4.77
C ASP A 229 -30.15 25.19 -4.62
N GLU A 230 -31.42 25.41 -4.99
CA GLU A 230 -32.39 24.31 -5.10
C GLU A 230 -31.86 23.29 -6.12
N HIS A 231 -31.61 22.07 -5.65
CA HIS A 231 -30.93 21.05 -6.45
C HIS A 231 -31.23 19.61 -5.98
N GLY A 232 -31.87 18.79 -6.82
CA GLY A 232 -32.25 17.42 -6.42
C GLY A 232 -33.11 17.42 -5.14
N ASP A 233 -32.68 16.65 -4.13
CA ASP A 233 -33.26 16.65 -2.78
C ASP A 233 -32.69 17.74 -1.85
N THR A 234 -31.68 18.50 -2.32
CA THR A 234 -31.13 19.66 -1.61
C THR A 234 -32.08 20.84 -1.75
N VAL A 235 -32.72 21.22 -0.64
CA VAL A 235 -33.56 22.42 -0.53
C VAL A 235 -32.81 23.43 0.34
N PRO A 236 -32.36 24.58 -0.19
CA PRO A 236 -31.52 25.51 0.55
C PRO A 236 -32.18 25.91 1.86
N SER A 237 -31.53 25.60 2.98
CA SER A 237 -31.96 26.17 4.24
C SER A 237 -31.86 27.69 4.22
N SER A 238 -32.94 28.34 4.65
CA SER A 238 -32.92 29.78 4.88
C SER A 238 -31.93 30.17 5.97
N ASP A 239 -31.56 29.25 6.86
CA ASP A 239 -30.68 29.51 8.00
C ASP A 239 -29.27 29.97 7.57
N ILE A 240 -28.65 29.29 6.60
CA ILE A 240 -27.32 29.69 6.10
C ILE A 240 -27.37 31.10 5.49
N ALA A 241 -28.40 31.40 4.68
CA ALA A 241 -28.58 32.73 4.11
C ALA A 241 -28.92 33.79 5.18
N ASP A 242 -29.75 33.44 6.17
CA ASP A 242 -30.15 34.31 7.29
C ASP A 242 -28.96 34.62 8.21
N ARG A 243 -27.97 33.72 8.30
CA ARG A 243 -26.69 33.91 9.00
C ARG A 243 -25.71 34.81 8.24
N GLY A 244 -25.99 35.19 6.99
CA GLY A 244 -25.17 36.12 6.20
C GLY A 244 -24.21 35.47 5.22
N TRP A 245 -24.24 34.15 5.05
CA TRP A 245 -23.46 33.46 4.03
C TRP A 245 -24.02 33.75 2.64
N THR A 246 -23.15 34.11 1.68
CA THR A 246 -23.58 34.35 0.30
C THR A 246 -22.61 33.75 -0.71
N LYS A 247 -23.11 33.46 -1.92
CA LYS A 247 -22.30 33.03 -3.06
C LYS A 247 -22.37 34.05 -4.19
N ALA A 248 -21.27 34.19 -4.93
CA ALA A 248 -21.16 35.19 -6.00
C ALA A 248 -21.96 34.81 -7.27
N ALA A 249 -22.21 33.52 -7.49
CA ALA A 249 -22.92 32.99 -8.65
C ALA A 249 -23.63 31.67 -8.28
N PRO A 250 -24.57 31.18 -9.11
CA PRO A 250 -25.13 29.82 -8.96
C PRO A 250 -24.04 28.74 -9.00
N ILE A 251 -24.26 27.65 -8.27
CA ILE A 251 -23.34 26.52 -8.16
C ILE A 251 -23.49 25.59 -9.38
N THR A 252 -22.37 25.08 -9.89
CA THR A 252 -22.35 24.06 -10.95
C THR A 252 -22.38 22.67 -10.31
N TYR A 253 -23.48 21.93 -10.51
CA TYR A 253 -23.68 20.58 -10.00
C TYR A 253 -23.51 19.50 -11.08
N PHE A 254 -23.16 18.31 -10.64
CA PHE A 254 -23.08 17.07 -11.41
C PHE A 254 -23.92 16.00 -10.69
N ASP A 255 -25.15 15.80 -11.18
CA ASP A 255 -26.25 15.11 -10.47
C ASP A 255 -26.22 13.60 -10.64
N ASN A 256 -25.43 13.11 -11.60
CA ASN A 256 -25.21 11.70 -11.87
C ASN A 256 -23.70 11.42 -11.82
N PRO A 257 -23.07 11.57 -10.65
CA PRO A 257 -21.70 11.11 -10.49
C PRO A 257 -21.65 9.62 -10.86
N TYR A 258 -20.48 9.16 -11.34
CA TYR A 258 -20.32 7.76 -11.71
C TYR A 258 -20.89 6.80 -10.64
N PRO A 259 -21.75 5.84 -11.02
CA PRO A 259 -22.40 4.96 -10.06
C PRO A 259 -21.37 3.98 -9.48
N ALA A 260 -20.80 4.33 -8.33
CA ALA A 260 -19.83 3.52 -7.61
C ALA A 260 -20.33 3.20 -6.20
N LYS A 261 -20.05 1.98 -5.73
CA LYS A 261 -20.30 1.55 -4.35
C LYS A 261 -18.96 1.41 -3.64
N ILE A 262 -18.60 2.41 -2.85
CA ILE A 262 -17.31 2.45 -2.15
C ILE A 262 -17.47 1.65 -0.85
N PRO A 263 -16.68 0.57 -0.62
CA PRO A 263 -16.72 -0.16 0.63
C PRO A 263 -16.43 0.75 1.82
N LEU A 264 -17.20 0.61 2.90
CA LEU A 264 -16.95 1.38 4.12
C LEU A 264 -15.76 0.81 4.87
N ASN A 265 -14.91 1.69 5.36
CA ASN A 265 -13.83 1.38 6.28
C ASN A 265 -13.71 2.53 7.28
N TYR A 266 -14.65 2.58 8.24
CA TYR A 266 -14.68 3.65 9.24
C TYR A 266 -13.36 3.70 10.02
N HIS A 267 -12.72 4.86 10.06
CA HIS A 267 -11.47 5.07 10.78
C HIS A 267 -11.36 6.50 11.31
N ILE A 268 -10.38 6.70 12.18
CA ILE A 268 -10.02 7.99 12.75
C ILE A 268 -8.75 8.47 12.06
N GLY A 269 -8.84 9.56 11.28
CA GLY A 269 -7.71 10.20 10.62
C GLY A 269 -6.80 10.91 11.62
N CYS A 270 -7.40 11.73 12.48
CA CYS A 270 -6.69 12.54 13.47
C CYS A 270 -6.86 12.02 14.91
N MET A 271 -5.84 11.35 15.46
CA MET A 271 -5.78 10.94 16.87
C MET A 271 -4.37 11.09 17.42
N GLY A 272 -4.20 11.89 18.47
CA GLY A 272 -2.87 12.15 19.01
C GLY A 272 -2.83 12.89 20.34
N LEU A 273 -1.60 13.20 20.75
CA LEU A 273 -1.27 13.87 22.01
C LEU A 273 -0.45 15.13 21.72
N PRO A 274 -0.71 16.28 22.37
CA PRO A 274 0.11 17.46 22.18
C PRO A 274 1.57 17.21 22.55
N PRO A 275 2.53 17.72 21.77
CA PRO A 275 3.94 17.58 22.08
C PRO A 275 4.36 18.56 23.19
N ALA A 276 5.46 18.28 23.86
CA ALA A 276 6.02 19.20 24.87
C ALA A 276 6.75 20.39 24.24
N SER A 277 7.23 20.25 23.00
CA SER A 277 8.10 21.21 22.31
C SER A 277 7.42 22.53 21.97
N HIS A 278 6.11 22.51 21.70
CA HIS A 278 5.33 23.65 21.23
C HIS A 278 4.07 23.88 22.06
N ASP A 279 3.56 25.11 22.06
CA ASP A 279 2.33 25.46 22.79
C ASP A 279 1.08 25.19 21.95
N PHE A 280 1.14 25.46 20.63
CA PHE A 280 0.10 25.17 19.64
C PHE A 280 0.77 24.52 18.43
N VAL A 281 0.15 23.48 17.91
CA VAL A 281 0.64 22.69 16.77
C VAL A 281 -0.49 22.51 15.79
N ASP A 282 -0.23 22.80 14.52
CA ASP A 282 -1.16 22.58 13.40
C ASP A 282 -1.69 21.14 13.42
N SER A 283 -3.00 20.93 13.27
CA SER A 283 -3.59 19.60 13.27
C SER A 283 -3.35 18.82 11.97
N ILE A 284 -2.86 19.45 10.90
CA ILE A 284 -2.65 18.82 9.59
C ILE A 284 -1.45 17.87 9.61
N PRO A 285 -0.20 18.26 9.90
CA PRO A 285 0.90 17.32 9.75
C PRO A 285 0.90 16.28 10.87
N PRO A 286 1.02 14.97 10.56
CA PRO A 286 1.24 13.95 11.60
C PRO A 286 2.57 14.14 12.30
N MET A 287 2.64 13.60 13.52
CA MET A 287 3.79 13.71 14.41
C MET A 287 4.04 12.40 15.18
N VAL A 288 5.19 12.35 15.86
CA VAL A 288 5.60 11.20 16.69
C VAL A 288 4.51 10.78 17.71
N THR A 289 3.79 11.75 18.25
CA THR A 289 2.73 11.54 19.24
C THR A 289 1.33 11.35 18.63
N GLY A 290 1.26 11.04 17.33
CA GLY A 290 0.02 10.81 16.57
C GLY A 290 -0.37 11.99 15.69
N GLY A 291 -1.63 12.41 15.73
CA GLY A 291 -2.15 13.49 14.88
C GLY A 291 -2.85 12.93 13.64
N ASN A 292 -2.78 13.66 12.52
CA ASN A 292 -3.41 13.30 11.24
C ASN A 292 -2.62 12.23 10.50
N ILE A 293 -2.79 10.97 10.89
CA ILE A 293 -2.05 9.89 10.26
C ILE A 293 -2.73 9.48 8.95
N ASP A 294 -4.07 9.55 8.91
CA ASP A 294 -4.91 9.16 7.77
C ASP A 294 -4.58 7.77 7.24
N ASN A 295 -4.45 6.83 8.18
CA ASN A 295 -4.37 5.42 7.84
C ASN A 295 -5.75 4.80 8.01
N GLN A 296 -6.31 4.29 6.91
CA GLN A 296 -7.59 3.59 6.89
C GLN A 296 -7.67 2.36 7.83
N ARG A 297 -6.52 1.92 8.37
CA ARG A 297 -6.41 0.83 9.34
C ARG A 297 -6.58 1.29 10.80
N ILE A 298 -6.70 2.59 11.10
CA ILE A 298 -6.98 3.13 12.45
C ILE A 298 -8.49 3.04 12.74
N ARG A 299 -8.97 1.80 12.79
CA ARG A 299 -10.39 1.43 12.85
C ARG A 299 -10.72 0.61 14.09
N ALA A 300 -11.99 0.24 14.25
CA ALA A 300 -12.40 -0.68 15.31
C ALA A 300 -11.61 -2.01 15.22
N GLY A 301 -11.07 -2.46 16.35
CA GLY A 301 -10.15 -3.60 16.44
C GLY A 301 -8.67 -3.22 16.43
N THR A 302 -8.32 -1.98 16.07
CA THR A 302 -6.95 -1.47 16.09
C THR A 302 -6.63 -0.85 17.45
N THR A 303 -5.42 -1.09 17.93
CA THR A 303 -4.83 -0.44 19.09
C THR A 303 -3.69 0.47 18.63
N MET A 304 -3.71 1.74 19.06
CA MET A 304 -2.63 2.69 18.79
C MET A 304 -1.77 2.91 20.04
N TYR A 305 -0.47 3.10 19.82
CA TYR A 305 0.52 3.41 20.85
C TYR A 305 1.20 4.74 20.53
N TYR A 306 1.13 5.68 21.47
CA TYR A 306 1.72 7.01 21.34
C TYR A 306 2.65 7.31 22.52
N PRO A 307 3.86 7.82 22.29
CA PRO A 307 4.70 8.33 23.37
C PRO A 307 4.04 9.55 24.02
N ILE A 308 4.03 9.60 25.35
CA ILE A 308 3.47 10.71 26.13
C ILE A 308 4.57 11.73 26.39
N GLU A 309 4.37 12.98 25.98
CA GLU A 309 5.31 14.08 26.26
C GLU A 309 4.79 15.08 27.29
N VAL A 310 3.48 15.08 27.56
CA VAL A 310 2.81 16.03 28.43
C VAL A 310 2.05 15.28 29.54
N GLU A 311 2.10 15.81 30.76
CA GLU A 311 1.37 15.25 31.90
C GLU A 311 -0.12 15.08 31.57
N GLY A 312 -0.66 13.90 31.88
CA GLY A 312 -2.05 13.57 31.59
C GLY A 312 -2.32 13.14 30.15
N ALA A 313 -1.29 13.10 29.29
CA ALA A 313 -1.33 12.75 27.87
C ALA A 313 -2.17 13.69 26.97
N LEU A 314 -3.32 14.19 27.43
CA LEU A 314 -4.18 15.15 26.74
C LEU A 314 -4.66 14.63 25.36
N LEU A 315 -5.19 13.41 25.34
CA LEU A 315 -5.70 12.74 24.14
C LEU A 315 -6.83 13.54 23.48
N SER A 316 -6.69 13.81 22.18
CA SER A 316 -7.75 14.40 21.36
C SER A 316 -7.93 13.59 20.08
N MET A 317 -9.17 13.55 19.58
CA MET A 317 -9.58 12.71 18.45
C MET A 317 -10.57 13.45 17.56
N GLY A 318 -10.42 13.33 16.25
CA GLY A 318 -11.27 13.96 15.25
C GLY A 318 -11.05 13.36 13.87
N ASP A 319 -11.48 14.11 12.85
CA ASP A 319 -11.21 13.79 11.44
C ASP A 319 -11.56 12.36 11.05
N ALA A 320 -12.82 12.00 11.26
CA ALA A 320 -13.25 10.63 11.07
C ALA A 320 -13.72 10.42 9.62
N HIS A 321 -13.37 9.28 9.05
CA HIS A 321 -13.61 8.98 7.64
C HIS A 321 -14.49 7.73 7.50
N ALA A 322 -15.39 7.75 6.52
CA ALA A 322 -16.19 6.57 6.16
C ALA A 322 -15.45 5.60 5.23
N ALA A 323 -14.57 6.11 4.39
CA ALA A 323 -13.68 5.35 3.52
C ALA A 323 -12.52 6.25 3.09
N GLN A 324 -11.40 5.63 2.72
CA GLN A 324 -10.21 6.28 2.17
C GLN A 324 -9.31 5.19 1.57
N GLY A 325 -8.67 5.48 0.44
CA GLY A 325 -7.61 4.66 -0.14
C GLY A 325 -6.22 5.03 0.42
N ASP A 326 -5.29 4.09 0.35
CA ASP A 326 -3.88 4.28 0.71
C ASP A 326 -3.23 5.33 -0.22
N SER A 327 -3.19 6.60 0.22
CA SER A 327 -2.57 7.81 -0.38
C SER A 327 -3.34 9.09 -0.05
N GLU A 328 -4.64 8.98 0.25
CA GLU A 328 -5.55 10.12 0.38
C GLU A 328 -5.43 11.16 -0.76
N LEU A 329 -5.25 10.65 -1.98
CA LEU A 329 -4.67 11.41 -3.09
C LEU A 329 -5.27 12.80 -3.34
N ASN A 330 -6.59 12.97 -3.26
CA ASN A 330 -7.25 14.23 -3.59
C ASN A 330 -7.28 15.27 -2.48
N GLY A 331 -6.79 14.92 -1.29
CA GLY A 331 -6.69 15.77 -0.12
C GLY A 331 -7.56 15.34 1.06
N THR A 332 -8.58 14.51 0.86
CA THR A 332 -9.50 14.09 1.95
C THR A 332 -10.04 12.67 1.70
N GLY A 333 -10.36 11.94 2.76
CA GLY A 333 -11.22 10.75 2.70
C GLY A 333 -12.69 11.08 2.40
N ILE A 334 -13.60 10.13 2.70
CA ILE A 334 -15.03 10.42 2.86
C ILE A 334 -15.24 10.93 4.28
N GLU A 335 -14.99 12.21 4.44
CA GLU A 335 -15.17 13.03 5.63
C GLU A 335 -16.54 12.84 6.28
N THR A 336 -16.60 12.20 7.45
CA THR A 336 -17.85 11.76 8.07
C THR A 336 -17.82 11.89 9.59
N SER A 337 -18.89 12.42 10.19
CA SER A 337 -18.97 12.46 11.66
C SER A 337 -19.18 11.05 12.24
N ILE A 338 -18.37 10.64 13.21
CA ILE A 338 -18.35 9.29 13.81
C ILE A 338 -18.32 9.39 15.33
N THR A 339 -18.96 8.44 16.01
CA THR A 339 -18.81 8.20 17.45
C THR A 339 -17.89 7.02 17.67
N ALA A 340 -16.82 7.23 18.44
CA ALA A 340 -15.87 6.18 18.81
C ALA A 340 -16.11 5.71 20.24
N LYS A 341 -15.98 4.41 20.48
CA LYS A 341 -15.77 3.85 21.81
C LYS A 341 -14.34 3.38 21.91
N VAL A 342 -13.57 3.95 22.85
CA VAL A 342 -12.16 3.62 23.06
C VAL A 342 -11.89 3.18 24.48
N ARG A 343 -10.83 2.40 24.69
CA ARG A 343 -10.22 2.18 26.00
C ARG A 343 -8.83 2.79 26.02
N VAL A 344 -8.53 3.57 27.05
CA VAL A 344 -7.23 4.24 27.19
C VAL A 344 -6.44 3.63 28.34
N THR A 345 -5.19 3.26 28.12
CA THR A 345 -4.31 2.64 29.12
C THR A 345 -2.94 3.30 29.08
N VAL A 346 -2.42 3.70 30.23
CA VAL A 346 -1.03 4.16 30.37
C VAL A 346 -0.13 2.96 30.63
N ILE A 347 0.90 2.80 29.80
CA ILE A 347 2.02 1.88 30.03
C ILE A 347 3.14 2.71 30.63
N LYS A 348 3.61 2.31 31.82
CA LYS A 348 4.62 3.10 32.56
C LYS A 348 6.01 2.83 32.04
N ALA A 349 6.83 3.88 31.93
CA ALA A 349 8.21 3.78 31.43
C ALA A 349 9.09 2.75 32.17
N ASP A 350 8.88 2.58 33.49
CA ASP A 350 9.61 1.61 34.31
C ASP A 350 9.19 0.15 34.07
N SER A 351 8.17 -0.08 33.24
CA SER A 351 7.63 -1.38 32.87
C SER A 351 7.82 -1.76 31.41
N PHE A 352 8.48 -0.90 30.62
CA PHE A 352 8.69 -1.14 29.20
C PHE A 352 9.48 -2.42 28.93
N ASN A 353 9.05 -3.14 27.90
CA ASN A 353 9.87 -4.11 27.21
C ASN A 353 10.80 -3.40 26.20
N GLU A 354 11.52 -4.18 25.40
CA GLU A 354 12.52 -3.67 24.47
C GLU A 354 11.92 -2.74 23.41
N TRP A 355 10.91 -3.19 22.65
CA TRP A 355 10.29 -2.34 21.62
C TRP A 355 9.59 -1.11 22.19
N GLN A 356 9.00 -1.22 23.39
CA GLN A 356 8.37 -0.06 24.06
C GLN A 356 9.40 1.00 24.45
N SER A 357 10.64 0.60 24.74
CA SER A 357 11.73 1.54 25.06
C SER A 357 12.24 2.29 23.84
N GLU A 358 12.02 1.76 22.65
CA GLU A 358 12.47 2.29 21.36
C GLU A 358 11.36 3.01 20.58
N LEU A 359 10.15 3.14 21.15
CA LEU A 359 9.00 3.71 20.45
C LEU A 359 9.15 5.23 20.27
N ASP A 360 9.58 5.66 19.08
CA ASP A 360 9.71 7.05 18.64
C ASP A 360 8.83 7.40 17.43
N PHE A 361 7.76 6.63 17.21
CA PHE A 361 6.77 6.80 16.14
C PHE A 361 5.39 6.27 16.57
N PRO A 362 4.29 6.65 15.87
CA PRO A 362 2.98 6.04 16.08
C PRO A 362 2.95 4.57 15.63
N LEU A 363 2.62 3.66 16.55
CA LEU A 363 2.52 2.23 16.24
C LEU A 363 1.06 1.77 16.34
N GLY A 364 0.58 1.12 15.29
CA GLY A 364 -0.70 0.42 15.26
C GLY A 364 -0.53 -1.08 15.50
N GLU A 365 -1.53 -1.70 16.11
CA GLU A 365 -1.62 -3.13 16.35
C GLU A 365 -3.03 -3.63 16.09
N THR A 366 -3.18 -4.64 15.24
CA THR A 366 -4.42 -5.41 15.07
C THR A 366 -4.26 -6.80 15.71
N GLU A 367 -5.24 -7.68 15.56
CA GLU A 367 -5.07 -9.09 15.99
C GLU A 367 -3.87 -9.74 15.30
N ASP A 368 -3.71 -9.50 14.00
CA ASP A 368 -2.81 -10.25 13.12
C ASP A 368 -1.58 -9.46 12.67
N GLU A 369 -1.54 -8.14 12.85
CA GLU A 369 -0.54 -7.27 12.23
C GLU A 369 -0.04 -6.18 13.20
N TRP A 370 1.19 -5.73 12.97
CA TRP A 370 1.66 -4.42 13.41
C TRP A 370 1.68 -3.45 12.23
N ILE A 371 1.45 -2.17 12.51
CA ILE A 371 1.40 -1.10 11.52
C ILE A 371 2.37 -0.01 11.97
N VAL A 372 3.51 0.09 11.30
CA VAL A 372 4.56 1.09 11.59
C VAL A 372 4.37 2.28 10.67
N HIS A 373 4.41 3.52 11.19
CA HIS A 373 4.15 4.74 10.42
C HIS A 373 5.40 5.61 10.31
N GLY A 374 6.01 5.65 9.13
CA GLY A 374 7.08 6.57 8.79
C GLY A 374 6.56 7.81 8.08
N PHE A 375 7.14 8.97 8.40
CA PHE A 375 6.78 10.24 7.78
C PHE A 375 7.99 10.91 7.13
N THR A 376 7.76 11.94 6.30
CA THR A 376 8.82 12.74 5.66
C THR A 376 9.90 13.15 6.66
N GLU A 377 9.48 13.66 7.82
CA GLU A 377 10.34 13.88 8.98
C GLU A 377 9.75 13.12 10.17
N THR A 378 10.56 12.30 10.86
CA THR A 378 10.08 11.53 12.03
C THR A 378 9.54 12.48 13.10
N ASP A 379 10.33 13.50 13.48
CA ASP A 379 9.88 14.63 14.32
C ASP A 379 10.08 15.95 13.58
N TYR A 380 9.08 16.34 12.77
CA TYR A 380 9.14 17.57 11.99
C TYR A 380 9.19 18.83 12.88
N LEU A 381 8.66 18.78 14.10
CA LEU A 381 8.68 19.88 15.05
C LEU A 381 10.08 20.09 15.64
N GLN A 382 10.86 19.03 15.77
CA GLN A 382 12.27 19.16 16.12
C GLN A 382 13.10 19.65 14.92
N THR A 383 12.88 19.09 13.72
CA THR A 383 13.60 19.49 12.50
C THR A 383 13.34 20.96 12.16
N PHE A 384 12.09 21.41 12.27
CA PHE A 384 11.64 22.75 11.92
C PHE A 384 11.18 23.55 13.13
N PHE A 385 11.93 23.49 14.22
CA PHE A 385 11.55 24.08 15.52
C PHE A 385 11.14 25.57 15.49
N GLU A 386 11.82 26.40 14.70
CA GLU A 386 11.48 27.84 14.62
C GLU A 386 10.30 28.13 13.68
N ASP A 387 10.09 27.28 12.67
CA ASP A 387 9.07 27.45 11.64
C ASP A 387 8.51 26.09 11.20
N PRO A 388 7.60 25.49 12.00
CA PRO A 388 6.99 24.20 11.67
C PRO A 388 6.32 24.16 10.29
N SER A 389 5.89 25.31 9.75
CA SER A 389 5.26 25.39 8.43
C SER A 389 6.20 25.02 7.27
N ALA A 390 7.51 25.01 7.51
CA ALA A 390 8.49 24.56 6.52
C ALA A 390 8.27 23.10 6.07
N ILE A 391 7.56 22.28 6.85
CA ILE A 391 7.24 20.90 6.49
C ILE A 391 6.45 20.79 5.17
N TYR A 392 5.54 21.73 4.89
CA TYR A 392 4.78 21.76 3.63
C TYR A 392 5.68 21.97 2.40
N GLY A 393 6.86 22.57 2.57
CA GLY A 393 7.86 22.71 1.50
C GLY A 393 8.86 21.56 1.44
N ALA A 394 8.84 20.64 2.41
CA ALA A 394 9.83 19.58 2.59
C ALA A 394 9.29 18.16 2.32
N SER A 395 7.98 18.04 2.07
CA SER A 395 7.26 16.79 1.81
C SER A 395 7.97 15.91 0.78
N SER A 396 8.18 14.63 1.10
CA SER A 396 8.81 13.66 0.20
C SER A 396 8.47 12.23 0.60
N ILE A 397 8.01 11.45 -0.38
CA ILE A 397 7.76 10.02 -0.22
C ILE A 397 9.08 9.26 -0.08
N ASP A 398 10.14 9.68 -0.80
CA ASP A 398 11.47 9.08 -0.67
C ASP A 398 12.00 9.13 0.78
N LYS A 399 11.82 10.28 1.45
CA LYS A 399 12.14 10.43 2.88
C LYS A 399 11.21 9.62 3.78
N ALA A 400 9.91 9.67 3.53
CA ALA A 400 8.93 8.93 4.33
C ALA A 400 9.15 7.42 4.28
N MET A 401 9.46 6.87 3.11
CA MET A 401 9.85 5.47 2.93
C MET A 401 11.14 5.13 3.68
N SER A 402 12.16 6.00 3.61
CA SER A 402 13.42 5.81 4.36
C SER A 402 13.16 5.73 5.86
N ASN A 403 12.32 6.63 6.40
CA ASN A 403 11.95 6.62 7.81
C ASN A 403 11.07 5.42 8.18
N ALA A 404 10.13 5.02 7.32
CA ALA A 404 9.32 3.82 7.52
C ALA A 404 10.20 2.57 7.60
N PHE A 405 11.22 2.45 6.75
CA PHE A 405 12.19 1.35 6.82
C PHE A 405 12.99 1.40 8.14
N ILE A 406 13.56 2.55 8.53
CA ILE A 406 14.32 2.70 9.78
C ILE A 406 13.49 2.26 10.98
N GLN A 407 12.26 2.74 11.08
CA GLN A 407 11.36 2.46 12.20
C GLN A 407 10.92 0.99 12.20
N THR A 408 10.62 0.43 11.02
CA THR A 408 10.26 -0.99 10.89
C THR A 408 11.41 -1.88 11.33
N ARG A 409 12.64 -1.58 10.87
CA ARG A 409 13.85 -2.29 11.26
C ARG A 409 14.08 -2.22 12.77
N LYS A 410 14.06 -1.02 13.36
CA LYS A 410 14.15 -0.84 14.83
C LYS A 410 13.09 -1.67 15.55
N PHE A 411 11.84 -1.59 15.09
CA PHE A 411 10.71 -2.27 15.70
C PHE A 411 10.85 -3.79 15.66
N VAL A 412 11.11 -4.39 14.50
CA VAL A 412 11.17 -5.86 14.39
C VAL A 412 12.38 -6.43 15.11
N MET A 413 13.51 -5.71 15.14
CA MET A 413 14.67 -6.08 15.95
C MET A 413 14.30 -6.10 17.44
N ALA A 414 13.70 -5.03 17.95
CA ALA A 414 13.35 -4.91 19.36
C ALA A 414 12.17 -5.82 19.78
N ALA A 415 11.22 -6.06 18.88
CA ALA A 415 10.02 -6.86 19.17
C ALA A 415 10.28 -8.37 19.10
N TYR A 416 11.19 -8.80 18.21
CA TYR A 416 11.43 -10.22 17.91
C TYR A 416 12.88 -10.67 18.16
N GLY A 417 13.76 -9.80 18.62
CA GLY A 417 15.15 -10.13 18.96
C GLY A 417 16.03 -10.44 17.75
N LEU A 418 15.74 -9.80 16.61
CA LEU A 418 16.46 -10.02 15.36
C LEU A 418 17.75 -9.20 15.30
N THR A 419 18.76 -9.72 14.61
CA THR A 419 19.90 -8.90 14.19
C THR A 419 19.50 -7.96 13.04
N GLU A 420 20.31 -6.93 12.76
CA GLU A 420 20.04 -6.01 11.65
C GLU A 420 20.00 -6.74 10.30
N MET A 421 20.90 -7.71 10.10
CA MET A 421 20.96 -8.56 8.92
C MET A 421 19.67 -9.38 8.74
N GLU A 422 19.18 -10.00 9.81
CA GLU A 422 17.94 -10.79 9.80
C GLU A 422 16.71 -9.91 9.55
N ALA A 423 16.68 -8.73 10.19
CA ALA A 423 15.60 -7.76 10.02
C ALA A 423 15.48 -7.29 8.57
N VAL A 424 16.60 -6.96 7.91
CA VAL A 424 16.62 -6.59 6.49
C VAL A 424 16.03 -7.70 5.62
N SER A 425 16.48 -8.95 5.78
CA SER A 425 15.95 -10.07 4.99
C SER A 425 14.44 -10.28 5.22
N ILE A 426 13.97 -10.28 6.48
CA ILE A 426 12.53 -10.47 6.75
C ILE A 426 11.69 -9.32 6.20
N ILE A 427 12.18 -8.08 6.29
CA ILE A 427 11.48 -6.92 5.75
C ILE A 427 11.24 -7.09 4.26
N THR A 428 12.28 -7.47 3.51
CA THR A 428 12.15 -7.67 2.07
C THR A 428 11.18 -8.76 1.68
N GLN A 429 11.12 -9.86 2.44
CA GLN A 429 10.40 -11.05 2.00
C GLN A 429 8.96 -11.14 2.48
N GLY A 430 8.59 -10.43 3.54
CA GLY A 430 7.28 -10.61 4.17
C GLY A 430 6.65 -9.37 4.77
N ILE A 431 7.23 -8.18 4.59
CA ILE A 431 6.67 -6.91 5.07
C ILE A 431 6.35 -6.03 3.87
N ASP A 432 5.16 -5.44 3.88
CA ASP A 432 4.66 -4.60 2.79
C ASP A 432 4.70 -3.13 3.16
N PHE A 433 5.14 -2.28 2.22
CA PHE A 433 5.10 -0.83 2.36
C PHE A 433 4.02 -0.20 1.49
N GLY A 434 3.12 0.55 2.11
CA GLY A 434 1.98 1.22 1.47
C GLY A 434 1.99 2.73 1.68
N MET A 435 1.33 3.46 0.78
CA MET A 435 1.10 4.90 0.95
C MET A 435 0.07 5.13 2.04
N THR A 436 0.41 5.93 3.04
CA THR A 436 -0.58 6.33 4.05
C THR A 436 -1.36 7.52 3.51
N GLN A 437 -0.66 8.65 3.36
CA GLN A 437 -1.17 9.86 2.73
C GLN A 437 -0.03 10.66 2.08
N VAL A 438 -0.38 11.49 1.10
CA VAL A 438 0.52 12.42 0.41
C VAL A 438 -0.05 13.84 0.35
N VAL A 439 -0.74 14.27 1.40
CA VAL A 439 -1.52 15.52 1.40
C VAL A 439 -1.31 16.41 2.64
N ASP A 440 -0.72 15.91 3.72
CA ASP A 440 -0.65 16.62 5.02
C ASP A 440 0.65 17.38 5.30
N GLY A 441 1.45 17.62 4.27
CA GLY A 441 2.79 18.21 4.44
C GLY A 441 3.82 17.21 4.98
N ASN A 442 3.59 16.60 6.15
CA ASN A 442 4.43 15.49 6.63
C ASN A 442 3.90 14.16 6.05
N TRP A 443 4.18 13.90 4.78
CA TRP A 443 3.66 12.72 4.07
C TRP A 443 4.08 11.40 4.71
N GLY A 444 3.23 10.38 4.59
CA GLY A 444 3.35 9.13 5.34
C GLY A 444 3.43 7.85 4.49
N VAL A 445 4.29 6.92 4.91
CA VAL A 445 4.39 5.55 4.42
C VAL A 445 4.21 4.61 5.61
N HIS A 446 3.41 3.56 5.45
CA HIS A 446 3.22 2.57 6.50
C HIS A 446 3.81 1.23 6.10
N ALA A 447 4.34 0.51 7.08
CA ALA A 447 4.73 -0.89 6.93
C ALA A 447 3.70 -1.80 7.61
N ILE A 448 3.23 -2.82 6.91
CA ILE A 448 2.38 -3.88 7.46
C ILE A 448 3.26 -5.06 7.80
N VAL A 449 3.32 -5.38 9.10
CA VAL A 449 4.16 -6.44 9.65
C VAL A 449 3.27 -7.58 10.17
N PRO A 450 3.07 -8.66 9.39
CA PRO A 450 2.25 -9.79 9.83
C PRO A 450 2.86 -10.51 11.03
N LYS A 451 2.13 -10.60 12.14
CA LYS A 451 2.56 -11.32 13.35
C LYS A 451 2.76 -12.81 13.10
N ALA A 452 2.01 -13.37 12.15
CA ALA A 452 2.07 -14.79 11.79
C ALA A 452 3.45 -15.22 11.26
N ILE A 453 4.25 -14.30 10.69
CA ILE A 453 5.62 -14.60 10.23
C ILE A 453 6.51 -14.98 11.40
N PHE A 454 6.29 -14.35 12.57
CA PHE A 454 7.12 -14.47 13.78
C PHE A 454 6.51 -15.38 14.86
N ALA A 455 5.35 -15.99 14.61
CA ALA A 455 4.68 -16.82 15.59
C ALA A 455 5.61 -17.96 16.05
N SER A 456 5.77 -18.10 17.38
CA SER A 456 6.65 -19.11 17.97
C SER A 456 6.25 -20.51 17.52
N GLU A 457 7.17 -21.15 16.81
CA GLU A 457 7.09 -22.41 16.05
C GLU A 457 6.47 -22.33 14.63
N PRO A 458 7.27 -22.20 13.56
CA PRO A 458 7.48 -23.37 12.73
C PRO A 458 8.35 -24.32 13.56
N GLY A 459 7.78 -25.44 13.98
CA GLY A 459 8.63 -26.48 14.52
C GLY A 459 9.76 -26.73 13.52
N THR A 460 11.00 -26.71 14.01
CA THR A 460 11.95 -27.75 13.62
C THR A 460 11.33 -29.16 13.80
N ASP A 461 10.20 -29.24 14.52
CA ASP A 461 9.21 -30.30 14.65
C ASP A 461 8.16 -30.42 13.52
N ALA A 462 8.26 -29.74 12.38
CA ALA A 462 7.72 -30.32 11.15
C ALA A 462 8.58 -31.55 10.83
N GLU A 463 8.36 -32.63 11.60
CA GLU A 463 8.90 -33.95 11.37
C GLU A 463 8.86 -34.16 9.86
N PRO A 464 9.90 -34.72 9.22
CA PRO A 464 9.86 -35.05 7.80
C PRO A 464 8.57 -35.79 7.37
N SER A 465 7.86 -36.41 8.33
CA SER A 465 6.52 -37.00 8.18
C SER A 465 5.34 -36.04 7.94
N GLN A 466 5.43 -34.77 8.35
CA GLN A 466 4.40 -33.74 8.16
C GLN A 466 4.61 -32.93 6.87
N ARG A 467 5.86 -32.82 6.39
CA ARG A 467 6.18 -32.21 5.11
C ARG A 467 5.59 -33.06 3.99
N ARG A 468 4.75 -32.45 3.15
CA ARG A 468 4.17 -33.13 1.98
C ARG A 468 5.06 -32.91 0.77
N LYS A 469 5.00 -33.83 -0.20
CA LYS A 469 5.65 -33.63 -1.49
C LYS A 469 4.91 -32.53 -2.25
N LEU A 470 5.66 -31.57 -2.76
CA LEU A 470 5.15 -30.55 -3.68
C LEU A 470 4.49 -31.24 -4.87
N GLN A 471 3.32 -30.75 -5.25
CA GLN A 471 2.55 -31.32 -6.35
C GLN A 471 3.19 -30.94 -7.69
N ALA A 472 3.27 -31.92 -8.60
CA ALA A 472 3.70 -31.67 -9.97
C ALA A 472 2.62 -30.88 -10.73
N MET A 473 3.05 -30.01 -11.64
CA MET A 473 2.16 -29.28 -12.55
C MET A 473 1.66 -30.20 -13.67
N GLU A 474 0.44 -29.94 -14.17
CA GLU A 474 0.01 -30.47 -15.47
C GLU A 474 0.63 -29.63 -16.58
N GLU A 475 1.47 -30.27 -17.41
CA GLU A 475 2.15 -29.59 -18.52
C GLU A 475 1.20 -29.37 -19.71
N ALA A 476 1.36 -28.23 -20.38
CA ALA A 476 0.71 -27.96 -21.66
C ALA A 476 1.37 -28.78 -22.79
N GLU A 477 0.69 -28.88 -23.94
CA GLU A 477 1.24 -29.59 -25.11
C GLU A 477 2.53 -28.93 -25.64
N THR A 478 2.60 -27.60 -25.57
CA THR A 478 3.82 -26.85 -25.89
C THR A 478 4.60 -26.63 -24.60
N HIS A 479 5.86 -27.05 -24.57
CA HIS A 479 6.72 -26.95 -23.39
C HIS A 479 8.12 -26.49 -23.81
N ILE A 480 8.62 -25.42 -23.17
CA ILE A 480 9.99 -24.94 -23.22
C ILE A 480 10.70 -25.37 -21.94
N ALA A 481 11.54 -26.40 -22.03
CA ALA A 481 12.37 -26.87 -20.93
C ALA A 481 13.65 -26.03 -20.82
N LEU A 482 14.22 -25.90 -19.60
CA LEU A 482 15.46 -25.17 -19.39
C LEU A 482 16.66 -25.84 -20.05
N SER A 483 17.46 -25.02 -20.73
CA SER A 483 18.78 -25.35 -21.25
C SER A 483 19.51 -24.05 -21.58
N ASN A 484 20.82 -24.15 -21.82
CA ASN A 484 21.58 -23.02 -22.36
C ASN A 484 21.12 -22.58 -23.77
N GLU A 485 20.33 -23.37 -24.50
CA GLU A 485 19.84 -23.02 -25.85
C GLU A 485 18.50 -22.26 -25.82
N THR A 486 17.78 -22.30 -24.70
CA THR A 486 16.42 -21.76 -24.56
C THR A 486 16.36 -20.49 -23.71
N VAL A 487 17.50 -20.05 -23.19
CA VAL A 487 17.60 -18.85 -22.35
C VAL A 487 18.60 -17.86 -22.94
N HIS A 488 18.37 -16.60 -22.61
CA HIS A 488 19.35 -15.53 -22.71
C HIS A 488 19.47 -14.85 -21.35
N TRP A 489 20.58 -14.18 -21.08
CA TRP A 489 20.92 -13.74 -19.72
C TRP A 489 21.16 -12.24 -19.67
N GLY A 490 20.24 -11.53 -19.01
CA GLY A 490 20.42 -10.15 -18.60
C GLY A 490 19.98 -9.09 -19.61
N TYR A 491 19.23 -9.46 -20.66
CA TYR A 491 18.78 -8.46 -21.63
C TYR A 491 17.51 -8.82 -22.38
N PHE A 492 16.78 -7.81 -22.87
CA PHE A 492 15.82 -7.97 -23.95
C PHE A 492 16.43 -7.52 -25.27
N SER A 493 16.12 -8.23 -26.37
CA SER A 493 16.54 -7.80 -27.71
C SER A 493 15.54 -8.20 -28.79
N LYS A 494 15.31 -7.27 -29.71
CA LYS A 494 14.42 -7.45 -30.87
C LYS A 494 15.02 -8.28 -32.00
N SER A 495 16.32 -8.58 -31.95
CA SER A 495 17.01 -9.40 -32.96
C SER A 495 17.26 -10.84 -32.51
N LEU A 496 16.83 -11.21 -31.30
CA LEU A 496 16.92 -12.60 -30.85
C LEU A 496 16.06 -13.51 -31.74
N GLU A 497 16.62 -14.65 -32.14
CA GLU A 497 15.87 -15.67 -32.84
C GLU A 497 14.87 -16.31 -31.86
N PRO A 498 13.57 -16.39 -32.21
CA PRO A 498 12.60 -17.04 -31.35
C PRO A 498 12.91 -18.52 -31.18
N ILE A 499 12.82 -19.02 -29.95
CA ILE A 499 13.01 -20.45 -29.65
C ILE A 499 11.77 -21.27 -30.02
N VAL A 500 10.60 -20.64 -30.06
CA VAL A 500 9.34 -21.24 -30.52
C VAL A 500 8.44 -20.19 -31.16
N THR A 501 7.61 -20.63 -32.10
CA THR A 501 6.49 -19.85 -32.65
C THR A 501 5.17 -20.49 -32.26
N ILE A 502 4.24 -19.70 -31.73
CA ILE A 502 2.91 -20.13 -31.30
C ILE A 502 1.81 -19.29 -31.95
N GLU A 503 0.60 -19.83 -32.03
CA GLU A 503 -0.59 -19.07 -32.41
C GLU A 503 -1.19 -18.33 -31.19
N SER A 504 -1.90 -17.23 -31.42
CA SER A 504 -2.67 -16.55 -30.38
C SER A 504 -3.69 -17.49 -29.72
N GLY A 505 -3.74 -17.52 -28.39
CA GLY A 505 -4.59 -18.40 -27.59
C GLY A 505 -3.91 -19.70 -27.12
N THR A 506 -2.65 -19.92 -27.47
CA THR A 506 -1.90 -21.14 -27.10
C THR A 506 -1.61 -21.18 -25.60
N GLU A 507 -1.85 -22.34 -24.98
CA GLU A 507 -1.33 -22.67 -23.65
C GLU A 507 0.09 -23.26 -23.79
N ILE A 508 1.01 -22.76 -22.98
CA ILE A 508 2.43 -23.14 -23.00
C ILE A 508 2.98 -23.32 -21.59
N THR A 509 3.83 -24.31 -21.40
CA THR A 509 4.63 -24.49 -20.19
C THR A 509 6.02 -23.91 -20.43
N VAL A 510 6.49 -23.05 -19.53
CA VAL A 510 7.80 -22.40 -19.58
C VAL A 510 8.52 -22.65 -18.26
N GLU A 511 9.69 -23.28 -18.32
CA GLU A 511 10.58 -23.42 -17.18
C GLU A 511 11.49 -22.18 -17.06
N MET A 512 11.64 -21.63 -15.86
CA MET A 512 12.42 -20.42 -15.59
C MET A 512 13.47 -20.71 -14.50
N ALA A 513 14.71 -20.32 -14.76
CA ALA A 513 15.80 -20.43 -13.81
C ALA A 513 15.94 -19.11 -13.03
N THR A 514 16.08 -19.17 -11.71
CA THR A 514 16.61 -18.00 -10.99
C THR A 514 18.09 -17.85 -11.30
N HIS A 515 18.54 -16.60 -11.41
CA HIS A 515 19.92 -16.23 -11.66
C HIS A 515 20.83 -16.40 -10.42
N HIS A 516 20.25 -16.53 -9.23
CA HIS A 516 20.92 -16.81 -7.95
C HIS A 516 21.14 -18.32 -7.65
N ALA A 517 20.80 -19.24 -8.56
CA ALA A 517 20.90 -20.67 -8.27
C ALA A 517 22.34 -21.15 -7.95
N CYS A 518 23.37 -20.42 -8.39
CA CYS A 518 24.76 -20.76 -8.06
C CYS A 518 25.25 -20.28 -6.69
N ASP A 519 24.40 -19.58 -5.95
CA ASP A 519 24.65 -19.26 -4.54
C ASP A 519 24.75 -20.53 -3.71
N ASP A 520 24.01 -21.59 -4.08
CA ASP A 520 24.27 -22.97 -3.65
C ASP A 520 23.97 -23.98 -4.77
N TRP A 521 25.04 -24.40 -5.46
CA TRP A 521 25.00 -25.41 -6.51
C TRP A 521 24.39 -26.74 -6.05
N ASP A 522 24.71 -27.22 -4.85
CA ASP A 522 24.27 -28.54 -4.38
C ASP A 522 22.76 -28.59 -4.14
N LYS A 523 22.15 -27.45 -3.77
CA LYS A 523 20.71 -27.36 -3.51
C LYS A 523 19.91 -27.06 -4.77
N MET A 524 20.38 -26.17 -5.64
CA MET A 524 19.57 -25.58 -6.72
C MET A 524 19.97 -26.01 -8.14
N ILE A 525 21.13 -26.64 -8.35
CA ILE A 525 21.64 -26.98 -9.70
C ILE A 525 21.95 -28.47 -9.85
N LYS A 526 22.61 -29.08 -8.87
CA LYS A 526 23.20 -30.41 -9.01
C LYS A 526 22.19 -31.50 -9.37
N GLY A 527 22.51 -32.24 -10.43
CA GLY A 527 21.69 -33.34 -10.94
C GLY A 527 20.47 -32.88 -11.75
N ASP A 528 20.41 -31.59 -12.07
CA ASP A 528 19.43 -30.99 -12.97
C ASP A 528 20.11 -30.60 -14.28
N GLU A 529 19.92 -31.38 -15.35
CA GLU A 529 20.64 -31.20 -16.62
C GLU A 529 20.40 -29.82 -17.26
N GLY A 530 19.20 -29.24 -17.07
CA GLY A 530 18.86 -27.92 -17.60
C GLY A 530 19.61 -26.81 -16.88
N MET A 531 19.58 -26.85 -15.54
CA MET A 531 20.32 -25.89 -14.70
C MET A 531 21.84 -26.05 -14.87
N GLU A 532 22.36 -27.28 -14.85
CA GLU A 532 23.79 -27.56 -15.07
C GLU A 532 24.25 -27.05 -16.45
N SER A 533 23.41 -27.18 -17.48
CA SER A 533 23.71 -26.65 -18.82
C SER A 533 23.83 -25.13 -18.83
N ILE A 534 22.93 -24.41 -18.15
CA ILE A 534 22.94 -22.94 -18.07
C ILE A 534 24.15 -22.44 -17.27
N TYR A 535 24.42 -23.07 -16.12
CA TYR A 535 25.44 -22.64 -15.17
C TYR A 535 26.83 -23.22 -15.40
N LEU A 536 27.03 -24.09 -16.39
CA LEU A 536 28.34 -24.64 -16.69
C LEU A 536 29.32 -23.51 -17.01
N TRP A 537 30.28 -23.33 -16.09
CA TRP A 537 31.33 -22.34 -16.19
C TRP A 537 32.61 -22.91 -15.57
N ASN A 538 33.61 -23.19 -16.40
CA ASN A 538 34.90 -23.75 -16.00
C ASN A 538 36.07 -23.09 -16.74
N GLU A 539 37.30 -23.62 -16.61
CA GLU A 539 38.51 -23.09 -17.26
C GLU A 539 38.40 -22.96 -18.79
N ASP A 540 37.58 -23.77 -19.46
CA ASP A 540 37.36 -23.73 -20.91
C ASP A 540 36.35 -22.64 -21.34
N GLY A 541 35.61 -22.06 -20.40
CA GLY A 541 34.63 -21.00 -20.61
C GLY A 541 33.27 -21.26 -19.94
N ALA A 542 32.31 -20.36 -20.18
CA ALA A 542 30.92 -20.50 -19.77
C ALA A 542 30.02 -20.87 -20.97
N ASN A 543 29.00 -21.70 -20.73
CA ASN A 543 27.96 -21.94 -21.74
C ASN A 543 27.14 -20.68 -22.03
N GLN A 544 26.92 -19.86 -21.00
CA GLN A 544 26.33 -18.54 -21.08
C GLN A 544 27.38 -17.49 -20.70
N ASP A 545 28.20 -17.10 -21.68
CA ASP A 545 29.33 -16.16 -21.52
C ASP A 545 28.90 -14.70 -21.67
N TYR A 546 27.75 -14.44 -22.29
CA TYR A 546 27.20 -13.10 -22.49
C TYR A 546 26.07 -12.84 -21.49
N ARG A 547 26.39 -12.20 -20.36
CA ARG A 547 25.45 -11.83 -19.29
C ARG A 547 25.33 -10.32 -19.15
N GLY A 548 24.13 -9.79 -19.29
CA GLY A 548 23.84 -8.35 -19.33
C GLY A 548 23.77 -7.79 -20.76
N ALA A 549 23.18 -6.61 -20.91
CA ALA A 549 22.94 -5.95 -22.20
C ALA A 549 24.23 -5.55 -22.96
N SER A 550 25.36 -5.43 -22.27
CA SER A 550 26.69 -5.28 -22.89
C SER A 550 27.59 -6.49 -22.67
N GLY A 551 27.10 -7.52 -21.95
CA GLY A 551 27.87 -8.69 -21.53
C GLY A 551 28.73 -8.47 -20.28
N THR A 552 28.57 -7.33 -19.60
CA THR A 552 29.39 -6.96 -18.44
C THR A 552 28.66 -7.05 -17.10
N GLY A 553 27.46 -7.65 -17.08
CA GLY A 553 26.61 -7.78 -15.89
C GLY A 553 25.61 -6.64 -15.71
N ASP A 554 25.45 -5.78 -16.72
CA ASP A 554 24.39 -4.77 -16.84
C ASP A 554 23.07 -5.43 -17.26
N GLY A 555 22.50 -6.14 -16.29
CA GLY A 555 21.34 -7.01 -16.45
C GLY A 555 21.65 -8.42 -15.98
N VAL A 556 20.80 -8.95 -15.09
CA VAL A 556 21.15 -10.14 -14.28
C VAL A 556 20.20 -11.31 -14.44
N HIS A 557 19.02 -11.11 -15.02
CA HIS A 557 17.96 -12.12 -15.06
C HIS A 557 18.20 -13.17 -16.14
N ILE A 558 18.01 -14.45 -15.82
CA ILE A 558 17.93 -15.52 -16.84
C ILE A 558 16.52 -15.50 -17.43
N LEU A 559 16.40 -15.18 -18.71
CA LEU A 559 15.13 -15.03 -19.39
C LEU A 559 14.94 -16.18 -20.39
N THR A 560 13.87 -16.94 -20.20
CA THR A 560 13.45 -18.02 -21.10
C THR A 560 12.64 -17.42 -22.25
N GLY A 561 13.05 -17.70 -23.49
CA GLY A 561 12.49 -17.08 -24.68
C GLY A 561 13.55 -16.71 -25.72
N PRO A 562 13.20 -15.88 -26.73
CA PRO A 562 11.88 -15.29 -26.93
C PRO A 562 10.85 -16.23 -27.55
N ILE A 563 9.59 -16.07 -27.16
CA ILE A 563 8.42 -16.71 -27.76
C ILE A 563 7.85 -15.78 -28.83
N PHE A 564 7.78 -16.25 -30.08
CA PHE A 564 7.15 -15.51 -31.16
C PHE A 564 5.67 -15.87 -31.27
N VAL A 565 4.80 -14.87 -31.27
CA VAL A 565 3.35 -15.04 -31.39
C VAL A 565 2.89 -14.63 -32.78
N GLU A 566 2.40 -15.59 -33.56
CA GLU A 566 1.98 -15.36 -34.95
C GLU A 566 0.87 -14.30 -35.03
N GLY A 567 1.09 -13.30 -35.87
CA GLY A 567 0.13 -12.21 -36.11
C GLY A 567 0.19 -11.04 -35.12
N ALA A 568 1.06 -11.08 -34.11
CA ALA A 568 1.35 -9.91 -33.26
C ALA A 568 2.13 -8.85 -34.06
N GLU A 569 1.64 -7.61 -34.05
CA GLU A 569 2.20 -6.47 -34.78
C GLU A 569 2.40 -5.27 -33.83
N PRO A 570 3.34 -4.36 -34.11
CA PRO A 570 3.49 -3.14 -33.33
C PRO A 570 2.17 -2.35 -33.23
N GLY A 571 1.80 -1.99 -32.00
CA GLY A 571 0.52 -1.35 -31.66
C GLY A 571 -0.56 -2.31 -31.16
N ASP A 572 -0.39 -3.63 -31.28
CA ASP A 572 -1.24 -4.61 -30.61
C ASP A 572 -0.95 -4.67 -29.10
N ILE A 573 -1.77 -5.41 -28.35
CA ILE A 573 -1.52 -5.77 -26.95
C ILE A 573 -1.31 -7.28 -26.85
N LEU A 574 -0.23 -7.69 -26.19
CA LEU A 574 -0.05 -9.07 -25.78
C LEU A 574 -0.72 -9.29 -24.42
N LYS A 575 -1.60 -10.29 -24.36
CA LYS A 575 -2.28 -10.76 -23.15
C LYS A 575 -1.62 -12.07 -22.69
N VAL A 576 -1.12 -12.10 -21.46
CA VAL A 576 -0.47 -13.28 -20.86
C VAL A 576 -1.22 -13.68 -19.60
N GLU A 577 -1.95 -14.79 -19.63
CA GLU A 577 -2.69 -15.33 -18.49
C GLU A 577 -1.80 -16.34 -17.74
N ILE A 578 -1.55 -16.13 -16.44
CA ILE A 578 -0.75 -17.02 -15.60
C ILE A 578 -1.67 -18.07 -14.98
N LEU A 579 -1.61 -19.30 -15.49
CA LEU A 579 -2.56 -20.36 -15.14
C LEU A 579 -2.12 -21.21 -13.95
N ASP A 580 -0.81 -21.45 -13.81
CA ASP A 580 -0.23 -22.16 -12.67
C ASP A 580 1.28 -21.84 -12.57
N LEU A 581 1.83 -21.90 -11.36
CA LEU A 581 3.25 -21.74 -11.05
C LEU A 581 3.64 -22.80 -10.02
N LYS A 582 4.79 -23.45 -10.23
CA LYS A 582 5.35 -24.45 -9.31
C LYS A 582 6.86 -24.28 -9.19
N PRO A 583 7.43 -24.44 -7.98
CA PRO A 583 8.87 -24.37 -7.82
C PRO A 583 9.53 -25.57 -8.49
N ARG A 584 10.72 -25.35 -9.04
CA ARG A 584 11.58 -26.40 -9.56
C ARG A 584 12.18 -27.17 -8.39
N VAL A 585 12.03 -28.50 -8.41
CA VAL A 585 12.55 -29.37 -7.36
C VAL A 585 13.86 -30.02 -7.77
N ASN A 586 14.79 -30.12 -6.83
CA ASN A 586 16.03 -30.85 -7.01
C ASN A 586 15.80 -32.38 -7.04
N PRO A 587 16.83 -33.21 -7.33
CA PRO A 587 16.67 -34.67 -7.38
C PRO A 587 16.19 -35.35 -6.09
N GLU A 588 16.28 -34.66 -4.94
CA GLU A 588 15.75 -35.14 -3.66
C GLU A 588 14.26 -34.81 -3.47
N GLY A 589 13.66 -34.05 -4.41
CA GLY A 589 12.28 -33.59 -4.37
C GLY A 589 12.06 -32.38 -3.47
N ARG A 590 13.11 -31.59 -3.19
CA ARG A 590 13.07 -30.37 -2.39
C ARG A 590 13.22 -29.16 -3.29
N ALA A 591 12.68 -28.02 -2.90
CA ALA A 591 12.85 -26.76 -3.61
C ALA A 591 13.45 -25.71 -2.67
N PHE A 592 14.26 -24.83 -3.25
CA PHE A 592 15.01 -23.80 -2.53
C PHE A 592 14.98 -22.50 -3.32
N GLY A 593 15.22 -21.42 -2.60
CA GLY A 593 15.52 -20.12 -3.19
C GLY A 593 16.66 -19.44 -2.45
N SER A 594 17.18 -18.39 -3.06
CA SER A 594 18.18 -17.49 -2.49
C SER A 594 17.54 -16.13 -2.22
N ASN A 595 18.10 -15.35 -1.30
CA ASN A 595 17.82 -13.93 -1.19
C ASN A 595 19.15 -13.26 -0.86
N ALA A 596 19.51 -12.28 -1.67
CA ALA A 596 20.70 -11.49 -1.51
C ALA A 596 20.32 -10.13 -0.95
N ALA A 597 20.73 -9.85 0.27
CA ALA A 597 20.80 -8.46 0.71
C ALA A 597 22.04 -7.85 0.09
N ALA A 598 21.82 -7.16 -1.01
CA ALA A 598 22.86 -6.82 -1.95
C ALA A 598 23.21 -5.33 -1.94
N TRP A 599 24.33 -4.97 -2.56
CA TRP A 599 24.81 -3.58 -2.62
C TRP A 599 23.87 -2.64 -3.40
N TRP A 600 23.02 -3.18 -4.29
CA TRP A 600 22.06 -2.38 -5.04
C TRP A 600 20.74 -2.13 -4.30
N GLY A 601 20.49 -2.83 -3.19
CA GLY A 601 19.23 -2.72 -2.46
C GLY A 601 19.02 -1.36 -1.80
N PHE A 602 17.77 -1.04 -1.50
CA PHE A 602 17.37 0.24 -0.91
C PHE A 602 17.97 0.44 0.49
N GLN A 603 18.17 -0.63 1.25
CA GLN A 603 18.85 -0.62 2.55
C GLN A 603 20.23 0.04 2.48
N ALA A 604 20.98 -0.12 1.38
CA ALA A 604 22.31 0.49 1.24
C ALA A 604 22.27 2.03 1.20
N ARG A 605 21.11 2.63 0.89
CA ARG A 605 20.91 4.09 0.84
C ARG A 605 20.52 4.69 2.19
N VAL A 606 20.21 3.86 3.18
CA VAL A 606 19.72 4.28 4.49
C VAL A 606 20.70 3.81 5.55
N ASN A 607 21.14 4.68 6.46
CA ASN A 607 22.09 4.28 7.50
C ASN A 607 21.58 3.10 8.33
N LYS A 608 22.51 2.34 8.93
CA LYS A 608 22.25 1.36 9.97
C LYS A 608 21.58 2.00 11.20
N THR A 609 20.98 1.18 12.07
CA THR A 609 20.32 1.70 13.28
C THR A 609 21.27 2.44 14.23
N ASP A 610 22.59 2.21 14.12
CA ASP A 610 23.63 2.88 14.91
C ASP A 610 24.23 4.13 14.21
N ASP A 611 23.53 4.66 13.21
CA ASP A 611 23.92 5.79 12.36
C ASP A 611 25.17 5.56 11.49
N THR A 612 25.71 4.34 11.44
CA THR A 612 26.78 4.01 10.49
C THR A 612 26.22 3.74 9.10
N ALA A 613 26.96 4.09 8.05
CA ALA A 613 26.56 3.73 6.69
C ALA A 613 26.70 2.22 6.48
N PHE A 614 25.86 1.65 5.63
CA PHE A 614 26.18 0.36 5.04
C PHE A 614 27.48 0.47 4.24
N THR A 615 28.26 -0.60 4.25
CA THR A 615 29.52 -0.69 3.54
C THR A 615 29.41 -1.53 2.27
N ALA A 616 28.25 -2.12 2.00
CA ALA A 616 27.89 -2.57 0.65
C ALA A 616 27.93 -1.33 -0.27
N GLY A 617 28.68 -1.40 -1.37
CA GLY A 617 29.15 -0.21 -2.10
C GLY A 617 28.03 0.71 -2.60
N ASP A 618 28.37 1.98 -2.87
CA ASP A 618 27.50 2.87 -3.64
C ASP A 618 27.36 2.32 -5.07
N PHE A 619 26.25 2.62 -5.76
CA PHE A 619 26.08 2.42 -7.22
C PHE A 619 27.23 2.98 -8.08
N THR A 620 28.14 3.77 -7.48
CA THR A 620 29.26 4.45 -8.14
C THR A 620 30.65 4.14 -7.52
N GLY A 621 30.76 3.20 -6.56
CA GLY A 621 32.00 2.96 -5.79
C GLY A 621 32.38 1.49 -5.59
N THR A 622 33.68 1.24 -5.34
CA THR A 622 34.16 -0.11 -4.95
C THR A 622 34.22 -0.19 -3.43
N PRO A 623 33.50 -1.11 -2.77
CA PRO A 623 33.50 -1.22 -1.31
C PRO A 623 34.77 -1.87 -0.76
N ASP A 624 35.21 -1.40 0.43
CA ASP A 624 36.45 -1.81 1.12
C ASP A 624 36.20 -2.82 2.29
N SER A 625 34.94 -3.19 2.54
CA SER A 625 34.43 -4.28 3.43
C SER A 625 32.92 -4.42 3.21
N ASN A 626 32.33 -5.61 3.00
CA ASN A 626 30.97 -5.69 2.46
C ASN A 626 29.92 -6.19 3.45
N ASP A 627 28.78 -5.50 3.50
CA ASP A 627 27.58 -5.89 4.26
C ASP A 627 26.64 -6.79 3.41
N GLU A 628 27.17 -7.52 2.44
CA GLU A 628 26.38 -8.40 1.59
C GLU A 628 26.28 -9.80 2.20
N PHE A 629 25.07 -10.33 2.23
CA PHE A 629 24.80 -11.67 2.73
C PHE A 629 23.75 -12.37 1.88
N ILE A 630 23.89 -13.68 1.80
CA ILE A 630 22.94 -14.56 1.13
C ILE A 630 22.20 -15.35 2.20
N THR A 631 20.87 -15.36 2.11
CA THR A 631 20.01 -16.24 2.90
C THR A 631 19.43 -17.31 1.98
N ILE A 632 19.72 -18.58 2.25
CA ILE A 632 19.12 -19.71 1.53
C ILE A 632 17.83 -20.10 2.23
N TYR A 633 16.75 -20.20 1.47
CA TYR A 633 15.42 -20.60 1.94
C TYR A 633 15.05 -21.99 1.43
N GLU A 634 14.37 -22.78 2.27
CA GLU A 634 13.69 -24.01 1.85
C GLU A 634 12.20 -23.75 1.68
N ILE A 635 11.64 -24.20 0.57
CA ILE A 635 10.21 -24.22 0.31
C ILE A 635 9.62 -25.49 0.93
N ILE A 636 8.64 -25.32 1.82
CA ILE A 636 7.96 -26.41 2.51
C ILE A 636 6.44 -26.32 2.33
N GLU A 637 5.77 -27.47 2.32
CA GLU A 637 4.31 -27.56 2.38
C GLU A 637 3.89 -28.16 3.73
N VAL A 638 3.09 -27.41 4.49
CA VAL A 638 2.53 -27.81 5.79
C VAL A 638 1.02 -27.67 5.72
N ASP A 639 0.31 -28.78 5.94
CA ASP A 639 -1.15 -28.82 5.92
C ASP A 639 -1.86 -28.26 4.67
N GLY A 640 -1.18 -28.33 3.52
CA GLY A 640 -1.68 -27.86 2.23
C GLY A 640 -1.44 -26.37 1.99
N GLN A 641 -0.69 -25.69 2.85
CA GLN A 641 -0.20 -24.35 2.64
C GLN A 641 1.33 -24.37 2.49
N SER A 642 1.82 -23.63 1.51
CA SER A 642 3.25 -23.53 1.23
C SER A 642 3.86 -22.31 1.88
N TYR A 643 5.08 -22.48 2.39
CA TYR A 643 5.85 -21.46 3.07
C TYR A 643 7.31 -21.56 2.65
N VAL A 644 8.03 -20.46 2.82
CA VAL A 644 9.49 -20.44 2.83
C VAL A 644 9.99 -20.30 4.25
N ILE A 645 11.02 -21.07 4.59
CA ILE A 645 11.72 -21.03 5.88
C ILE A 645 13.21 -20.79 5.64
N PRO A 646 13.87 -19.92 6.43
CA PRO A 646 15.30 -19.73 6.29
C PRO A 646 16.04 -21.02 6.69
N SER A 647 16.98 -21.43 5.84
CA SER A 647 17.81 -22.63 6.04
C SER A 647 19.13 -22.27 6.71
N TYR A 648 19.89 -21.37 6.09
CA TYR A 648 21.11 -20.78 6.64
C TYR A 648 21.43 -19.50 5.88
N GLN A 649 22.32 -18.70 6.45
CA GLN A 649 22.80 -17.45 5.86
C GLN A 649 24.32 -17.41 5.86
N PHE A 650 24.93 -16.68 4.93
CA PHE A 650 26.38 -16.48 4.90
C PHE A 650 26.78 -15.13 4.34
N GLU A 651 27.92 -14.60 4.81
CA GLU A 651 28.54 -13.39 4.28
C GLU A 651 29.17 -13.67 2.91
N TRP A 652 28.98 -12.76 1.95
CA TRP A 652 29.53 -12.93 0.60
C TRP A 652 31.07 -13.04 0.62
N PRO A 653 31.65 -14.15 0.12
CA PRO A 653 33.10 -14.32 0.16
C PRO A 653 33.81 -13.63 -1.00
N VAL A 654 35.13 -13.46 -0.86
CA VAL A 654 35.98 -13.11 -2.00
C VAL A 654 36.17 -14.36 -2.88
N ILE A 655 35.61 -14.34 -4.07
CA ILE A 655 35.58 -15.44 -5.04
C ILE A 655 36.52 -15.14 -6.20
N GLU A 656 37.25 -16.15 -6.66
CA GLU A 656 37.98 -16.13 -7.94
C GLU A 656 37.27 -17.09 -8.91
N ASP A 657 36.85 -16.56 -10.06
CA ASP A 657 36.20 -17.34 -11.12
C ASP A 657 37.21 -18.22 -11.89
N PRO A 658 36.75 -19.19 -12.71
CA PRO A 658 37.64 -20.11 -13.43
C PRO A 658 38.58 -19.43 -14.44
N GLN A 659 38.38 -18.14 -14.74
CA GLN A 659 39.24 -17.33 -15.62
C GLN A 659 40.21 -16.45 -14.82
N GLY A 660 40.16 -16.50 -13.49
CA GLY A 660 41.03 -15.77 -12.59
C GLY A 660 40.56 -14.36 -12.25
N ASN A 661 39.29 -14.01 -12.52
CA ASN A 661 38.75 -12.73 -12.07
C ASN A 661 38.33 -12.85 -10.60
N VAL A 662 38.82 -11.91 -9.78
CA VAL A 662 38.52 -11.85 -8.35
C VAL A 662 37.37 -10.88 -8.10
N ARG A 663 36.39 -11.31 -7.31
CA ARG A 663 35.19 -10.55 -6.94
C ARG A 663 35.04 -10.58 -5.42
N ASN A 664 34.92 -9.41 -4.81
CA ASN A 664 34.71 -9.25 -3.38
C ASN A 664 33.28 -8.79 -3.02
N PHE A 665 32.42 -8.60 -4.02
CA PHE A 665 30.98 -8.31 -3.92
C PHE A 665 30.20 -9.10 -4.99
N ILE A 666 28.86 -9.07 -4.92
CA ILE A 666 27.99 -9.65 -5.95
C ILE A 666 28.06 -8.77 -7.21
N ALA A 667 29.10 -9.00 -8.01
CA ALA A 667 29.49 -8.12 -9.12
C ALA A 667 29.10 -8.64 -10.51
N TYR A 668 28.73 -9.92 -10.62
CA TYR A 668 28.41 -10.56 -11.89
C TYR A 668 27.45 -11.72 -11.67
N PRO A 669 26.34 -11.81 -12.42
CA PRO A 669 25.31 -12.80 -12.20
C PRO A 669 25.82 -14.21 -12.45
N GLY A 670 25.29 -15.18 -11.71
CA GLY A 670 25.70 -16.59 -11.79
C GLY A 670 27.15 -16.86 -11.38
N THR A 671 27.69 -16.03 -10.49
CA THR A 671 28.92 -16.33 -9.75
C THR A 671 28.65 -17.50 -8.81
N CYS A 672 29.49 -18.54 -8.87
CA CYS A 672 29.26 -19.76 -8.09
C CYS A 672 30.05 -19.77 -6.79
N VAL A 673 29.38 -20.06 -5.66
CA VAL A 673 30.00 -20.06 -4.34
C VAL A 673 30.61 -21.44 -4.02
N PRO A 674 31.95 -21.56 -3.88
CA PRO A 674 32.56 -22.81 -3.42
C PRO A 674 32.40 -22.94 -1.89
N HIS A 675 31.32 -23.57 -1.42
CA HIS A 675 31.00 -23.70 0.00
C HIS A 675 32.06 -24.46 0.84
N ASP A 676 32.06 -24.19 2.15
CA ASP A 676 32.72 -25.00 3.18
C ASP A 676 31.72 -25.94 3.84
N PRO A 677 32.17 -27.04 4.49
CA PRO A 677 31.31 -27.79 5.40
C PRO A 677 30.78 -26.89 6.53
N HIS A 678 29.46 -26.85 6.70
CA HIS A 678 28.74 -26.04 7.70
C HIS A 678 27.49 -26.78 8.18
N GLY A 679 27.09 -26.63 9.44
CA GLY A 679 26.03 -27.44 10.04
C GLY A 679 26.20 -28.95 9.75
N ASP A 680 25.15 -29.54 9.17
CA ASP A 680 25.13 -30.91 8.67
C ASP A 680 25.40 -31.01 7.15
N THR A 681 25.66 -29.88 6.48
CA THR A 681 25.91 -29.78 5.05
C THR A 681 27.38 -30.10 4.72
N ILE A 682 27.60 -31.06 3.82
CA ILE A 682 28.91 -31.34 3.21
C ILE A 682 28.78 -31.01 1.72
N PRO A 683 29.39 -29.92 1.24
CA PRO A 683 29.28 -29.53 -0.17
C PRO A 683 30.03 -30.51 -1.08
N SER A 684 29.55 -30.64 -2.32
CA SER A 684 30.26 -31.38 -3.35
C SER A 684 31.48 -30.62 -3.86
N SER A 685 32.40 -31.35 -4.50
CA SER A 685 33.57 -30.72 -5.11
C SER A 685 33.25 -30.05 -6.45
N VAL A 686 32.03 -30.12 -6.99
CA VAL A 686 31.73 -29.75 -8.38
C VAL A 686 32.12 -28.30 -8.70
N VAL A 687 31.74 -27.34 -7.85
CA VAL A 687 32.08 -25.92 -8.05
C VAL A 687 33.59 -25.70 -8.03
N SER A 688 34.31 -26.33 -7.10
CA SER A 688 35.77 -26.27 -7.06
C SER A 688 36.45 -27.03 -8.21
N ASP A 689 35.88 -28.15 -8.66
CA ASP A 689 36.35 -28.95 -9.79
C ASP A 689 36.19 -28.18 -11.12
N HIS A 690 35.23 -27.26 -11.19
CA HIS A 690 35.09 -26.29 -12.28
C HIS A 690 36.12 -25.15 -12.22
N GLY A 691 36.92 -25.05 -11.16
CA GLY A 691 37.98 -24.04 -11.03
C GLY A 691 37.59 -22.81 -10.21
N TRP A 692 36.39 -22.75 -9.64
CA TRP A 692 36.01 -21.69 -8.71
C TRP A 692 36.75 -21.83 -7.38
N SER A 693 37.27 -20.73 -6.86
CA SER A 693 37.94 -20.71 -5.56
C SER A 693 37.52 -19.51 -4.72
N LYS A 694 37.83 -19.56 -3.42
CA LYS A 694 37.54 -18.48 -2.48
C LYS A 694 38.73 -18.18 -1.59
N THR A 695 38.78 -16.95 -1.08
CA THR A 695 39.78 -16.53 -0.10
C THR A 695 39.27 -16.75 1.32
N GLY A 696 39.90 -17.66 2.06
CA GLY A 696 39.55 -17.94 3.45
C GLY A 696 38.29 -18.81 3.60
N ASP A 697 37.89 -19.00 4.85
CA ASP A 697 36.68 -19.73 5.22
C ASP A 697 35.47 -18.78 5.18
N ILE A 698 34.31 -19.28 4.75
CA ILE A 698 33.04 -18.51 4.76
C ILE A 698 32.45 -18.48 6.18
N VAL A 699 31.88 -17.33 6.56
CA VAL A 699 31.13 -17.18 7.81
C VAL A 699 29.67 -17.58 7.59
N TYR A 700 29.21 -18.62 8.29
CA TYR A 700 27.85 -19.15 8.20
C TYR A 700 27.04 -18.92 9.48
N TYR A 701 25.74 -18.74 9.28
CA TYR A 701 24.70 -18.65 10.30
C TYR A 701 23.67 -19.77 10.02
N ASP A 702 23.87 -20.95 10.61
CA ASP A 702 23.08 -22.17 10.32
C ASP A 702 21.64 -22.16 10.86
N ASN A 703 21.27 -21.17 11.69
CA ASN A 703 19.92 -20.95 12.20
C ASN A 703 19.72 -19.44 12.32
N PRO A 704 19.58 -18.72 11.19
CA PRO A 704 19.75 -17.27 11.19
C PRO A 704 18.60 -16.62 11.97
N PHE A 705 17.34 -16.96 11.67
CA PHE A 705 16.18 -16.46 12.39
C PHE A 705 14.99 -17.39 12.26
N GLN A 706 13.96 -17.17 13.08
CA GLN A 706 12.70 -17.92 13.00
C GLN A 706 11.67 -17.10 12.23
N ALA A 707 11.40 -17.51 10.99
CA ALA A 707 10.33 -16.96 10.19
C ALA A 707 9.62 -18.06 9.40
N LYS A 708 8.31 -17.88 9.22
CA LYS A 708 7.49 -18.71 8.35
C LYS A 708 6.74 -17.80 7.37
N ILE A 709 7.36 -17.54 6.23
CA ILE A 709 6.84 -16.56 5.26
C ILE A 709 5.89 -17.29 4.30
N PRO A 710 4.64 -16.82 4.13
CA PRO A 710 3.72 -17.37 3.13
C PRO A 710 4.26 -17.21 1.72
N ILE A 711 4.06 -18.23 0.89
CA ILE A 711 4.45 -18.16 -0.52
C ILE A 711 3.45 -17.34 -1.33
N ASN A 712 4.00 -16.57 -2.26
CA ASN A 712 3.33 -15.86 -3.33
C ASN A 712 4.17 -16.00 -4.60
N TYR A 713 4.16 -17.20 -5.21
CA TYR A 713 4.86 -17.45 -6.46
C TYR A 713 4.46 -16.43 -7.52
N HIS A 714 5.45 -15.77 -8.10
CA HIS A 714 5.27 -14.79 -9.15
C HIS A 714 6.46 -14.74 -10.10
N VAL A 715 6.25 -14.08 -11.24
CA VAL A 715 7.27 -13.82 -12.25
C VAL A 715 7.69 -12.36 -12.12
N GLY A 716 8.91 -12.11 -11.63
CA GLY A 716 9.48 -10.76 -11.48
C GLY A 716 9.74 -10.12 -12.84
N CYS A 717 10.46 -10.84 -13.71
CA CYS A 717 10.80 -10.38 -15.05
C CYS A 717 9.95 -11.02 -16.15
N MET A 718 8.95 -10.30 -16.68
CA MET A 718 8.16 -10.74 -17.85
C MET A 718 7.87 -9.56 -18.78
N GLY A 719 8.35 -9.62 -20.03
CA GLY A 719 8.23 -8.48 -20.93
C GLY A 719 8.56 -8.75 -22.39
N LEU A 720 8.41 -7.69 -23.18
CA LEU A 720 8.65 -7.67 -24.63
C LEU A 720 9.82 -6.72 -24.95
N PRO A 721 10.71 -7.05 -25.90
CA PRO A 721 11.74 -6.12 -26.34
C PRO A 721 11.10 -4.85 -26.94
N PRO A 722 11.60 -3.66 -26.57
CA PRO A 722 11.11 -2.41 -27.14
C PRO A 722 11.64 -2.21 -28.56
N ALA A 723 10.95 -1.40 -29.36
CA ALA A 723 11.39 -1.08 -30.72
C ALA A 723 12.58 -0.10 -30.74
N SER A 724 12.71 0.71 -29.69
CA SER A 724 13.65 1.84 -29.60
C SER A 724 15.12 1.40 -29.52
N HIS A 725 15.40 0.28 -28.85
CA HIS A 725 16.76 -0.18 -28.56
C HIS A 725 17.00 -1.60 -29.09
N GLU A 726 18.26 -2.02 -29.13
CA GLU A 726 18.66 -3.34 -29.65
C GLU A 726 18.88 -4.33 -28.52
N PHE A 727 19.70 -3.94 -27.54
CA PHE A 727 19.90 -4.64 -26.28
C PHE A 727 19.42 -3.71 -25.17
N VAL A 728 18.62 -4.25 -24.26
CA VAL A 728 18.04 -3.52 -23.13
C VAL A 728 18.33 -4.30 -21.87
N ASP A 729 18.92 -3.64 -20.88
CA ASP A 729 19.17 -4.18 -19.55
C ASP A 729 17.89 -4.81 -18.98
N SER A 730 17.99 -6.03 -18.45
CA SER A 730 16.83 -6.72 -17.87
C SER A 730 16.41 -6.18 -16.51
N ILE A 731 17.23 -5.36 -15.85
CA ILE A 731 16.95 -4.82 -14.51
C ILE A 731 15.83 -3.77 -14.56
N PRO A 732 15.90 -2.63 -15.28
CA PRO A 732 14.87 -1.62 -15.13
C PRO A 732 13.55 -2.04 -15.82
N PRO A 733 12.39 -1.95 -15.16
CA PRO A 733 11.10 -2.12 -15.83
C PRO A 733 10.86 -1.08 -16.91
N MET A 734 10.04 -1.45 -17.89
CA MET A 734 9.67 -0.64 -19.04
C MET A 734 8.18 -0.73 -19.38
N VAL A 735 7.72 0.16 -20.27
CA VAL A 735 6.33 0.17 -20.77
C VAL A 735 5.87 -1.17 -21.34
N THR A 736 6.80 -1.99 -21.84
CA THR A 736 6.55 -3.32 -22.43
C THR A 736 6.73 -4.47 -21.43
N GLY A 737 6.77 -4.19 -20.12
CA GLY A 737 7.00 -5.17 -19.05
C GLY A 737 8.44 -5.13 -18.55
N GLY A 738 9.07 -6.29 -18.37
CA GLY A 738 10.42 -6.39 -17.80
C GLY A 738 10.36 -6.77 -16.32
N ASN A 739 11.33 -6.31 -15.53
CA ASN A 739 11.43 -6.55 -14.07
C ASN A 739 10.42 -5.71 -13.31
N LEU A 740 9.20 -6.21 -13.21
CA LEU A 740 8.15 -5.48 -12.51
C LEU A 740 8.21 -5.72 -11.00
N ASP A 741 8.66 -6.91 -10.59
CA ASP A 741 8.79 -7.39 -9.20
C ASP A 741 7.58 -7.03 -8.38
N ASN A 742 6.41 -7.30 -8.98
CA ASN A 742 5.16 -7.22 -8.27
C ASN A 742 4.74 -8.63 -7.90
N LYS A 743 4.71 -8.89 -6.61
CA LYS A 743 4.28 -10.17 -6.03
C LYS A 743 2.90 -10.66 -6.45
N ARG A 744 2.09 -9.77 -7.03
CA ARG A 744 0.75 -10.06 -7.57
C ARG A 744 0.80 -10.61 -9.00
N ILE A 745 1.95 -10.63 -9.69
CA ILE A 745 2.13 -11.23 -11.03
C ILE A 745 2.29 -12.76 -10.88
N GLY A 746 1.30 -13.36 -10.23
CA GLY A 746 1.25 -14.77 -9.88
C GLY A 746 0.06 -15.48 -10.52
N ILE A 747 -0.26 -16.66 -9.98
CA ILE A 747 -1.36 -17.51 -10.47
C ILE A 747 -2.69 -16.74 -10.44
N GLY A 748 -3.43 -16.78 -11.54
CA GLY A 748 -4.72 -16.09 -11.68
C GLY A 748 -4.60 -14.64 -12.19
N THR A 749 -3.40 -14.11 -12.30
CA THR A 749 -3.17 -12.78 -12.88
C THR A 749 -3.00 -12.86 -14.39
N THR A 750 -3.61 -11.91 -15.08
CA THR A 750 -3.43 -11.65 -16.50
C THR A 750 -2.64 -10.36 -16.69
N MET A 751 -1.56 -10.41 -17.46
CA MET A 751 -0.77 -9.24 -17.83
C MET A 751 -1.06 -8.77 -19.25
N TYR A 752 -1.06 -7.46 -19.44
CA TYR A 752 -1.24 -6.79 -20.73
C TYR A 752 -0.02 -5.92 -21.05
N TYR A 753 0.64 -6.21 -22.18
CA TYR A 753 1.84 -5.51 -22.62
C TYR A 753 1.64 -4.90 -24.02
N PRO A 754 1.96 -3.62 -24.23
CA PRO A 754 1.94 -3.02 -25.55
C PRO A 754 3.03 -3.64 -26.45
N VAL A 755 2.64 -4.16 -27.60
CA VAL A 755 3.56 -4.77 -28.57
C VAL A 755 4.26 -3.68 -29.37
N GLN A 756 5.59 -3.69 -29.36
CA GLN A 756 6.40 -2.74 -30.17
C GLN A 756 7.16 -3.42 -31.31
N VAL A 757 7.33 -4.74 -31.27
CA VAL A 757 8.07 -5.54 -32.25
C VAL A 757 7.18 -6.65 -32.79
N ALA A 758 7.30 -6.93 -34.10
CA ALA A 758 6.52 -8.00 -34.72
C ALA A 758 6.78 -9.36 -34.05
N GLY A 759 5.72 -10.11 -33.80
CA GLY A 759 5.78 -11.37 -33.07
C GLY A 759 5.84 -11.23 -31.55
N ALA A 760 5.82 -10.00 -31.02
CA ALA A 760 5.97 -9.63 -29.61
C ALA A 760 7.30 -10.02 -28.95
N LEU A 761 7.83 -11.23 -29.20
CA LEU A 761 9.10 -11.75 -28.66
C LEU A 761 9.11 -11.79 -27.13
N LEU A 762 8.07 -12.40 -26.55
CA LEU A 762 7.91 -12.51 -25.10
C LEU A 762 9.06 -13.33 -24.49
N SER A 763 9.71 -12.79 -23.46
CA SER A 763 10.62 -13.54 -22.60
C SER A 763 10.21 -13.38 -21.14
N MET A 764 10.50 -14.38 -20.33
CA MET A 764 10.15 -14.39 -18.90
C MET A 764 11.19 -15.16 -18.07
N GLY A 765 11.37 -14.73 -16.83
CA GLY A 765 12.33 -15.29 -15.90
C GLY A 765 12.18 -14.61 -14.53
N ASP A 766 13.25 -14.66 -13.76
CA ASP A 766 13.33 -14.00 -12.45
C ASP A 766 12.12 -14.30 -11.55
N ALA A 767 11.90 -15.59 -11.34
CA ALA A 767 10.73 -16.02 -10.60
C ALA A 767 11.06 -16.08 -9.10
N HIS A 768 10.08 -15.74 -8.26
CA HIS A 768 10.29 -15.64 -6.82
C HIS A 768 9.31 -16.53 -6.06
N ALA A 769 9.76 -17.09 -4.95
CA ALA A 769 8.91 -17.82 -4.01
C ALA A 769 8.16 -16.91 -3.05
N ALA A 770 8.83 -15.85 -2.59
CA ALA A 770 8.17 -14.76 -1.90
C ALA A 770 8.87 -13.42 -2.08
N GLN A 771 8.11 -12.35 -1.83
CA GLN A 771 8.57 -10.96 -1.83
C GLN A 771 7.52 -10.08 -1.13
N GLY A 772 7.97 -9.08 -0.37
CA GLY A 772 7.18 -7.98 0.16
C GLY A 772 7.14 -6.77 -0.78
N ASP A 773 6.11 -5.93 -0.64
CA ASP A 773 5.94 -4.71 -1.43
C ASP A 773 7.06 -3.69 -1.10
N SER A 774 8.17 -3.73 -1.86
CA SER A 774 9.34 -2.82 -1.89
C SER A 774 10.60 -3.51 -2.42
N GLU A 775 10.69 -4.84 -2.32
CA GLU A 775 11.90 -5.63 -2.60
C GLU A 775 13.16 -5.05 -1.93
N LEU A 776 12.99 -4.57 -0.70
CA LEU A 776 13.89 -3.64 -0.03
C LEU A 776 15.39 -3.97 -0.11
N ASP A 777 15.79 -5.23 0.09
CA ASP A 777 17.21 -5.62 0.16
C ASP A 777 17.91 -5.83 -1.19
N GLY A 778 17.15 -5.76 -2.28
CA GLY A 778 17.63 -5.96 -3.63
C GLY A 778 17.04 -7.17 -4.35
N THR A 779 16.48 -8.15 -3.63
CA THR A 779 15.94 -9.38 -4.25
C THR A 779 14.74 -9.95 -3.49
N GLY A 780 13.79 -10.56 -4.20
CA GLY A 780 12.86 -11.53 -3.62
C GLY A 780 13.56 -12.81 -3.11
N ILE A 781 12.79 -13.84 -2.74
CA ILE A 781 13.31 -15.21 -2.62
C ILE A 781 13.38 -15.82 -4.02
N GLU A 782 14.48 -15.49 -4.67
CA GLU A 782 14.94 -15.94 -5.96
C GLU A 782 14.86 -17.46 -6.12
N THR A 783 13.95 -17.94 -6.96
CA THR A 783 13.60 -19.37 -7.06
C THR A 783 13.33 -19.78 -8.50
N SER A 784 13.93 -20.89 -8.95
CA SER A 784 13.56 -21.47 -10.25
C SER A 784 12.11 -21.99 -10.21
N ILE A 785 11.28 -21.58 -11.17
CA ILE A 785 9.84 -21.90 -11.25
C ILE A 785 9.49 -22.42 -12.63
N THR A 786 8.60 -23.40 -12.71
CA THR A 786 7.91 -23.78 -13.94
C THR A 786 6.51 -23.18 -13.93
N GLY A 787 6.15 -22.46 -14.98
CA GLY A 787 4.83 -21.84 -15.15
C GLY A 787 4.05 -22.38 -16.33
N ARG A 788 2.72 -22.36 -16.22
CA ARG A 788 1.80 -22.60 -17.33
C ARG A 788 1.08 -21.31 -17.66
N PHE A 789 1.14 -20.91 -18.92
CA PHE A 789 0.63 -19.63 -19.39
C PHE A 789 -0.30 -19.82 -20.56
N LYS A 790 -1.24 -18.90 -20.76
CA LYS A 790 -1.97 -18.76 -22.02
C LYS A 790 -1.66 -17.41 -22.64
N ILE A 791 -1.17 -17.42 -23.88
CA ILE A 791 -0.67 -16.23 -24.56
C ILE A 791 -1.60 -15.89 -25.72
N SER A 792 -2.14 -14.68 -25.74
CA SER A 792 -3.06 -14.20 -26.77
C SER A 792 -2.68 -12.79 -27.24
N VAL A 793 -3.10 -12.43 -28.45
CA VAL A 793 -2.94 -11.08 -29.02
C VAL A 793 -4.31 -10.41 -29.11
N ILE A 794 -4.40 -9.19 -28.62
CA ILE A 794 -5.52 -8.28 -28.87
C ILE A 794 -5.08 -7.34 -29.98
N LYS A 795 -5.81 -7.33 -31.10
CA LYS A 795 -5.43 -6.54 -32.27
C LYS A 795 -5.82 -5.08 -32.08
N ALA A 796 -4.93 -4.17 -32.49
CA ALA A 796 -5.17 -2.72 -32.40
C ALA A 796 -6.47 -2.26 -33.07
N ALA A 797 -6.87 -2.94 -34.16
CA ALA A 797 -8.11 -2.67 -34.88
C ALA A 797 -9.39 -2.93 -34.04
N ASP A 798 -9.27 -3.75 -33.00
CA ASP A 798 -10.37 -4.21 -32.16
C ASP A 798 -10.35 -3.57 -30.75
N PHE A 799 -9.45 -2.60 -30.51
CA PHE A 799 -9.32 -1.97 -29.20
C PHE A 799 -10.56 -1.20 -28.77
N ASN A 800 -10.96 -1.41 -27.51
CA ASN A 800 -11.81 -0.50 -26.77
C ASN A 800 -11.01 0.73 -26.28
N ASP A 801 -11.63 1.61 -25.51
CA ASP A 801 -11.03 2.91 -25.19
C ASP A 801 -9.84 2.79 -24.22
N TRP A 802 -9.91 1.96 -23.18
CA TRP A 802 -8.74 1.77 -22.30
C TRP A 802 -7.57 1.09 -22.99
N GLN A 803 -7.82 0.17 -23.93
CA GLN A 803 -6.77 -0.51 -24.69
C GLN A 803 -5.99 0.46 -25.60
N LYS A 804 -6.65 1.50 -26.13
CA LYS A 804 -5.97 2.55 -26.92
C LYS A 804 -5.04 3.42 -26.07
N GLU A 805 -5.35 3.53 -24.79
CA GLU A 805 -4.63 4.34 -23.82
C GLU A 805 -3.56 3.55 -23.06
N LEU A 806 -3.40 2.25 -23.32
CA LEU A 806 -2.43 1.41 -22.61
C LEU A 806 -0.99 1.67 -23.10
N ASP A 807 -0.25 2.46 -22.34
CA ASP A 807 1.18 2.76 -22.51
C ASP A 807 2.02 2.37 -21.29
N PHE A 808 1.51 1.45 -20.48
CA PHE A 808 2.14 0.88 -19.29
C PHE A 808 1.74 -0.59 -19.11
N PRO A 809 2.48 -1.39 -18.33
CA PRO A 809 2.09 -2.75 -17.99
C PRO A 809 0.86 -2.74 -17.08
N LEU A 810 -0.20 -3.45 -17.48
CA LEU A 810 -1.43 -3.58 -16.69
C LEU A 810 -1.63 -5.04 -16.25
N GLY A 811 -1.87 -5.23 -14.96
CA GLY A 811 -2.29 -6.51 -14.39
C GLY A 811 -3.80 -6.55 -14.15
N GLU A 812 -4.38 -7.74 -14.25
CA GLU A 812 -5.79 -8.01 -13.99
C GLU A 812 -5.93 -9.32 -13.23
N THR A 813 -6.64 -9.30 -12.11
CA THR A 813 -7.12 -10.49 -11.41
C THR A 813 -8.64 -10.60 -11.56
N ASP A 814 -9.25 -11.64 -10.99
CA ASP A 814 -10.71 -11.75 -10.94
C ASP A 814 -11.37 -10.56 -10.21
N THR A 815 -10.66 -9.94 -9.26
CA THR A 815 -11.22 -8.93 -8.36
C THR A 815 -10.63 -7.53 -8.55
N GLU A 816 -9.48 -7.39 -9.22
CA GLU A 816 -8.70 -6.14 -9.21
C GLU A 816 -8.07 -5.84 -10.57
N TRP A 817 -7.83 -4.55 -10.83
CA TRP A 817 -6.83 -4.10 -11.80
C TRP A 817 -5.59 -3.61 -11.06
N ILE A 818 -4.42 -3.81 -11.66
CA ILE A 818 -3.10 -3.46 -11.09
C ILE A 818 -2.38 -2.57 -12.11
N VAL A 819 -2.28 -1.29 -11.80
CA VAL A 819 -1.60 -0.28 -12.63
C VAL A 819 -0.18 -0.08 -12.12
N HIS A 820 0.83 -0.04 -12.99
CA HIS A 820 2.25 0.05 -12.60
C HIS A 820 2.87 1.38 -13.05
N GLY A 821 3.06 2.31 -12.12
CA GLY A 821 3.86 3.51 -12.34
C GLY A 821 5.33 3.29 -12.00
N PHE A 822 6.22 3.92 -12.75
CA PHE A 822 7.68 3.89 -12.49
C PHE A 822 8.24 5.30 -12.39
N THR A 823 9.47 5.46 -11.86
CA THR A 823 10.19 6.75 -11.84
C THR A 823 10.09 7.47 -13.20
N GLU A 824 10.35 6.75 -14.28
CA GLU A 824 10.10 7.20 -15.65
C GLU A 824 9.17 6.21 -16.35
N THR A 825 8.06 6.70 -16.91
CA THR A 825 7.09 5.83 -17.60
C THR A 825 7.76 5.10 -18.77
N ASP A 826 8.49 5.82 -19.63
CA ASP A 826 9.36 5.24 -20.67
C ASP A 826 10.79 5.77 -20.49
N TYR A 827 11.55 5.15 -19.58
CA TYR A 827 12.92 5.56 -19.29
C TYR A 827 13.85 5.47 -20.52
N LEU A 828 13.57 4.56 -21.45
CA LEU A 828 14.33 4.42 -22.70
C LEU A 828 14.06 5.57 -23.66
N ALA A 829 12.86 6.15 -23.65
CA ALA A 829 12.60 7.39 -24.38
C ALA A 829 13.24 8.60 -23.68
N THR A 830 13.13 8.69 -22.35
CA THR A 830 13.72 9.80 -21.57
C THR A 830 15.25 9.82 -21.66
N TYR A 831 15.89 8.65 -21.60
CA TYR A 831 17.34 8.48 -21.59
C TYR A 831 17.86 7.73 -22.83
N ALA A 832 17.34 8.05 -24.01
CA ALA A 832 17.63 7.33 -25.25
C ALA A 832 19.13 7.18 -25.63
N GLU A 833 19.97 8.12 -25.21
CA GLU A 833 21.41 8.07 -25.50
C GLU A 833 22.22 7.35 -24.41
N ASP A 834 21.69 7.32 -23.18
CA ASP A 834 22.33 6.69 -22.02
C ASP A 834 21.29 6.13 -21.05
N PRO A 835 20.69 4.97 -21.37
CA PRO A 835 19.68 4.35 -20.52
C PRO A 835 20.12 4.13 -19.07
N SER A 836 21.43 4.01 -18.82
CA SER A 836 21.98 3.80 -17.47
C SER A 836 21.75 4.99 -16.52
N ALA A 837 21.42 6.16 -17.05
CA ALA A 837 21.08 7.34 -16.25
C ALA A 837 19.88 7.10 -15.32
N ILE A 838 19.02 6.11 -15.62
CA ILE A 838 17.87 5.75 -14.79
C ILE A 838 18.26 5.36 -13.36
N TYR A 839 19.38 4.66 -13.16
CA TYR A 839 19.87 4.25 -11.83
C TYR A 839 20.21 5.42 -10.91
N SER A 840 20.55 6.57 -11.48
CA SER A 840 20.82 7.81 -10.74
C SER A 840 19.59 8.71 -10.60
N ALA A 841 18.49 8.39 -11.29
CA ALA A 841 17.27 9.18 -11.33
C ALA A 841 16.14 8.59 -10.46
N SER A 842 16.33 7.39 -9.92
CA SER A 842 15.35 6.65 -9.12
C SER A 842 14.70 7.52 -8.05
N SER A 843 13.37 7.55 -8.03
CA SER A 843 12.59 8.32 -7.07
C SER A 843 11.20 7.72 -6.92
N VAL A 844 10.78 7.56 -5.67
CA VAL A 844 9.42 7.16 -5.31
C VAL A 844 8.44 8.31 -5.55
N ASP A 845 8.86 9.56 -5.31
CA ASP A 845 8.04 10.74 -5.60
C ASP A 845 7.61 10.79 -7.08
N LEU A 846 8.53 10.47 -8.00
CA LEU A 846 8.23 10.39 -9.43
C LEU A 846 7.40 9.14 -9.79
N ALA A 847 7.71 7.99 -9.19
CA ALA A 847 6.98 6.75 -9.42
C ALA A 847 5.51 6.87 -9.01
N MET A 848 5.23 7.44 -7.83
CA MET A 848 3.86 7.71 -7.37
C MET A 848 3.12 8.68 -8.31
N ARG A 849 3.78 9.75 -8.78
CA ARG A 849 3.18 10.67 -9.76
C ARG A 849 2.76 9.95 -11.03
N ASN A 850 3.60 9.06 -11.54
CA ASN A 850 3.32 8.30 -12.75
C ASN A 850 2.24 7.23 -12.49
N ALA A 851 2.26 6.55 -11.35
CA ALA A 851 1.23 5.59 -10.94
C ALA A 851 -0.15 6.25 -10.86
N TYR A 852 -0.24 7.43 -10.24
CA TYR A 852 -1.46 8.24 -10.24
C TYR A 852 -1.88 8.64 -11.66
N THR A 853 -0.95 9.15 -12.48
CA THR A 853 -1.25 9.61 -13.84
C THR A 853 -1.84 8.48 -14.69
N GLN A 854 -1.24 7.30 -14.63
CA GLN A 854 -1.68 6.10 -15.36
C GLN A 854 -3.00 5.56 -14.79
N THR A 855 -3.17 5.57 -13.48
CA THR A 855 -4.44 5.17 -12.82
C THR A 855 -5.57 6.08 -13.26
N ARG A 856 -5.39 7.40 -13.21
CA ARG A 856 -6.36 8.39 -13.70
C ARG A 856 -6.69 8.16 -15.18
N LYS A 857 -5.66 7.99 -16.02
CA LYS A 857 -5.83 7.71 -17.46
C LYS A 857 -6.66 6.45 -17.69
N PHE A 858 -6.33 5.37 -16.99
CA PHE A 858 -7.05 4.10 -17.05
C PHE A 858 -8.50 4.25 -16.58
N MET A 859 -8.73 4.89 -15.44
CA MET A 859 -10.05 5.13 -14.87
C MET A 859 -10.96 5.90 -15.85
N MET A 860 -10.45 6.98 -16.43
CA MET A 860 -11.17 7.77 -17.43
C MET A 860 -11.50 6.95 -18.68
N ALA A 861 -10.56 6.15 -19.19
CA ALA A 861 -10.75 5.39 -20.41
C ALA A 861 -11.62 4.12 -20.23
N MET A 862 -11.50 3.43 -19.09
CA MET A 862 -12.24 2.20 -18.79
C MET A 862 -13.69 2.49 -18.40
N TYR A 863 -13.90 3.54 -17.61
CA TYR A 863 -15.21 3.84 -17.02
C TYR A 863 -15.86 5.10 -17.59
N GLY A 864 -15.21 5.85 -18.49
CA GLY A 864 -15.79 7.05 -19.10
C GLY A 864 -15.95 8.22 -18.13
N MET A 865 -15.19 8.21 -17.03
CA MET A 865 -15.21 9.26 -16.01
C MET A 865 -14.58 10.56 -16.52
N SER A 866 -15.07 11.69 -16.03
CA SER A 866 -14.31 12.94 -16.10
C SER A 866 -13.06 12.89 -15.22
N GLU A 867 -12.12 13.81 -15.46
CA GLU A 867 -10.89 13.90 -14.65
C GLU A 867 -11.19 14.15 -13.16
N ILE A 868 -12.18 15.01 -12.85
CA ILE A 868 -12.55 15.34 -11.47
C ILE A 868 -13.21 14.12 -10.78
N GLU A 869 -14.06 13.37 -11.48
CA GLU A 869 -14.61 12.11 -10.97
C GLU A 869 -13.51 11.08 -10.71
N ALA A 870 -12.59 10.89 -11.66
CA ALA A 870 -11.48 9.96 -11.47
C ALA A 870 -10.65 10.31 -10.22
N ASN A 871 -10.29 11.59 -10.03
CA ASN A 871 -9.56 12.05 -8.84
C ASN A 871 -10.32 11.79 -7.53
N THR A 872 -11.64 11.96 -7.57
CA THR A 872 -12.53 11.64 -6.43
C THR A 872 -12.42 10.16 -6.08
N PHE A 873 -12.66 9.26 -7.03
CA PHE A 873 -12.69 7.81 -6.75
C PHE A 873 -11.33 7.21 -6.44
N ILE A 874 -10.24 7.73 -7.03
CA ILE A 874 -8.88 7.29 -6.70
C ILE A 874 -8.65 7.41 -5.19
N THR A 875 -9.09 8.52 -4.60
CA THR A 875 -8.85 8.79 -3.18
C THR A 875 -9.68 7.90 -2.25
N GLN A 876 -10.86 7.45 -2.68
CA GLN A 876 -11.78 6.76 -1.77
C GLN A 876 -11.64 5.24 -1.76
N GLY A 877 -11.01 4.65 -2.77
CA GLY A 877 -11.01 3.19 -2.89
C GLY A 877 -9.89 2.60 -3.73
N ILE A 878 -8.87 3.38 -4.11
CA ILE A 878 -7.67 2.87 -4.78
C ILE A 878 -6.50 2.97 -3.81
N ASN A 879 -5.77 1.86 -3.67
CA ASN A 879 -4.63 1.78 -2.78
C ASN A 879 -3.33 1.85 -3.58
N PHE A 880 -2.37 2.66 -3.15
CA PHE A 880 -1.03 2.72 -3.73
C PHE A 880 0.00 2.07 -2.81
N GLY A 881 0.82 1.19 -3.38
CA GLY A 881 1.88 0.46 -2.67
C GLY A 881 3.21 0.52 -3.39
N MET A 882 4.30 0.28 -2.66
CA MET A 882 5.63 0.14 -3.25
C MET A 882 5.71 -1.18 -4.00
N THR A 883 6.10 -1.15 -5.27
CA THR A 883 6.32 -2.40 -6.01
C THR A 883 7.71 -2.93 -5.69
N GLN A 884 8.73 -2.20 -6.14
CA GLN A 884 10.14 -2.42 -5.87
C GLN A 884 10.88 -1.07 -5.85
N LEU A 885 11.99 -1.02 -5.12
CA LEU A 885 12.84 0.16 -4.96
C LEU A 885 14.33 -0.15 -5.26
N VAL A 886 14.58 -1.07 -6.19
CA VAL A 886 15.93 -1.65 -6.38
C VAL A 886 16.39 -1.72 -7.84
N ASP A 887 15.48 -1.56 -8.81
CA ASP A 887 15.80 -1.79 -10.24
C ASP A 887 16.19 -0.54 -11.03
N GLY A 888 16.56 0.54 -10.36
CA GLY A 888 16.82 1.83 -10.99
C GLY A 888 15.55 2.56 -11.44
N ASN A 889 14.66 1.94 -12.21
CA ASN A 889 13.33 2.50 -12.52
C ASN A 889 12.32 2.03 -11.46
N TRP A 890 12.36 2.66 -10.28
CA TRP A 890 11.56 2.24 -9.12
C TRP A 890 10.05 2.29 -9.39
N GLY A 891 9.30 1.37 -8.77
CA GLY A 891 7.89 1.13 -9.06
C GLY A 891 6.93 1.44 -7.91
N VAL A 892 5.78 2.02 -8.25
CA VAL A 892 4.60 2.14 -7.39
C VAL A 892 3.40 1.55 -8.13
N HIS A 893 2.61 0.71 -7.47
CA HIS A 893 1.42 0.12 -8.06
C HIS A 893 0.14 0.71 -7.48
N GLY A 894 -0.87 0.89 -8.32
CA GLY A 894 -2.24 1.22 -7.92
C GLY A 894 -3.15 0.01 -8.03
N ILE A 895 -3.83 -0.37 -6.94
CA ILE A 895 -4.80 -1.46 -6.89
C ILE A 895 -6.21 -0.90 -6.99
N ILE A 896 -6.93 -1.30 -8.04
CA ILE A 896 -8.28 -0.84 -8.33
C ILE A 896 -9.26 -2.01 -8.15
N PRO A 897 -10.01 -2.07 -7.04
CA PRO A 897 -11.00 -3.11 -6.84
C PRO A 897 -12.15 -3.00 -7.85
N LYS A 898 -12.41 -4.07 -8.62
CA LYS A 898 -13.48 -4.12 -9.62
C LYS A 898 -14.87 -3.96 -8.98
N ALA A 899 -15.04 -4.49 -7.76
CA ALA A 899 -16.31 -4.45 -7.02
C ALA A 899 -16.86 -3.03 -6.78
N ILE A 900 -16.00 -2.00 -6.79
CA ILE A 900 -16.44 -0.60 -6.64
C ILE A 900 -17.33 -0.17 -7.82
N PHE A 901 -17.13 -0.75 -9.01
CA PHE A 901 -17.78 -0.39 -10.27
C PHE A 901 -18.77 -1.45 -10.78
N GLU A 902 -19.12 -2.44 -9.94
CA GLU A 902 -20.14 -3.45 -10.24
C GLU A 902 -21.47 -3.05 -9.59
N VAL A 903 -22.30 -2.30 -10.32
CA VAL A 903 -23.63 -1.88 -9.83
C VAL A 903 -24.70 -2.77 -10.47
N ASP A 904 -25.53 -3.40 -9.63
CA ASP A 904 -26.64 -4.31 -10.01
C ASP A 904 -26.24 -5.57 -10.80
N GLY A 905 -24.98 -6.02 -10.67
CA GLY A 905 -24.47 -7.22 -11.34
C GLY A 905 -24.10 -7.02 -12.81
N GLU A 906 -24.09 -5.78 -13.28
CA GLU A 906 -23.49 -5.37 -14.55
C GLU A 906 -22.23 -4.55 -14.25
N THR A 907 -21.10 -4.93 -14.84
CA THR A 907 -19.92 -4.06 -14.87
C THR A 907 -20.27 -2.84 -15.71
N THR A 908 -20.27 -1.65 -15.10
CA THR A 908 -20.51 -0.39 -15.82
C THR A 908 -19.30 0.03 -16.67
N GLY A 909 -18.16 -0.67 -16.51
CA GLY A 909 -16.96 -0.57 -17.33
C GLY A 909 -16.96 -1.60 -18.46
N GLY A 910 -16.99 -1.10 -19.69
CA GLY A 910 -16.93 -1.90 -20.90
C GLY A 910 -17.49 -1.10 -22.06
N GLY A 911 -16.62 -0.66 -22.98
CA GLY A 911 -16.96 0.04 -24.22
C GLY A 911 -17.77 -0.79 -25.22
N GLY A 912 -18.82 -1.45 -24.76
CA GLY A 912 -19.90 -1.94 -25.60
C GLY A 912 -20.71 -0.74 -26.08
N THR A 913 -20.79 -0.60 -27.40
CA THR A 913 -21.53 0.42 -28.15
C THR A 913 -22.92 0.77 -27.56
N THR A 914 -22.98 1.70 -26.62
CA THR A 914 -24.20 2.45 -26.33
C THR A 914 -23.85 3.92 -26.37
N ALA A 915 -24.29 4.58 -27.44
CA ALA A 915 -24.29 6.03 -27.54
C ALA A 915 -24.94 6.64 -26.28
N PRO A 916 -24.51 7.84 -25.84
CA PRO A 916 -25.17 8.53 -24.73
C PRO A 916 -26.67 8.62 -25.02
N PRO A 917 -27.56 8.35 -24.04
CA PRO A 917 -28.98 8.52 -24.27
C PRO A 917 -29.23 10.00 -24.58
N GLU A 918 -29.71 10.28 -25.79
CA GLU A 918 -30.27 11.57 -26.13
C GLU A 918 -31.34 11.92 -25.10
N SER A 919 -31.27 13.16 -24.61
CA SER A 919 -32.22 13.75 -23.68
C SER A 919 -33.62 13.76 -24.29
N ASP A 920 -34.45 12.78 -23.98
CA ASP A 920 -35.89 12.84 -24.19
C ASP A 920 -36.61 12.55 -22.87
N GLY A 921 -37.25 13.60 -22.36
CA GLY A 921 -38.07 13.56 -21.15
C GLY A 921 -39.19 12.53 -21.27
N GLY A 922 -39.09 11.46 -20.49
CA GLY A 922 -40.11 10.44 -20.36
C GLY A 922 -39.98 9.72 -19.02
N TYR A 923 -40.96 9.94 -18.14
CA TYR A 923 -41.11 9.20 -16.89
C TYR A 923 -41.05 7.68 -17.14
N TYR A 924 -40.01 7.00 -16.66
CA TYR A 924 -39.94 5.55 -16.62
C TYR A 924 -40.72 5.04 -15.41
N LEU A 925 -41.95 4.57 -15.66
CA LEU A 925 -42.63 3.62 -14.77
C LEU A 925 -42.05 2.24 -15.05
N GLY A 926 -41.38 1.65 -14.05
CA GLY A 926 -40.76 0.33 -14.13
C GLY A 926 -41.72 -0.75 -14.63
N SER A 927 -41.32 -1.43 -15.70
CA SER A 927 -41.99 -2.61 -16.24
C SER A 927 -41.74 -3.80 -15.33
N VAL A 928 -42.66 -4.06 -14.41
CA VAL A 928 -42.73 -5.32 -13.66
C VAL A 928 -42.95 -6.47 -14.65
N SER A 929 -42.04 -7.45 -14.63
CA SER A 929 -42.18 -8.71 -15.36
C SER A 929 -43.51 -9.40 -15.02
N LEU A 930 -44.35 -9.57 -16.04
CA LEU A 930 -45.67 -10.23 -15.93
C LEU A 930 -45.57 -11.72 -15.53
N SER A 931 -44.36 -12.33 -15.53
CA SER A 931 -44.16 -13.72 -15.11
C SER A 931 -44.05 -13.89 -13.60
N ALA A 932 -43.61 -12.86 -12.86
CA ALA A 932 -43.49 -12.91 -11.39
C ALA A 932 -44.85 -12.79 -10.68
N VAL A 933 -45.79 -12.04 -11.26
CA VAL A 933 -47.13 -11.84 -10.70
C VAL A 933 -48.01 -13.10 -10.85
N VAL A 934 -47.78 -13.92 -11.88
CA VAL A 934 -48.53 -15.16 -12.11
C VAL A 934 -48.08 -16.30 -11.18
N ALA A 935 -46.80 -16.32 -10.76
CA ALA A 935 -46.29 -17.31 -9.81
C ALA A 935 -46.78 -17.05 -8.37
N ALA A 936 -46.90 -15.78 -7.97
CA ALA A 936 -47.38 -15.41 -6.62
C ALA A 936 -48.90 -15.65 -6.43
N LEU A 937 -49.71 -15.52 -7.48
CA LEU A 937 -51.15 -15.76 -7.42
C LEU A 937 -51.55 -17.25 -7.43
N ALA A 938 -50.69 -18.14 -7.91
CA ALA A 938 -50.93 -19.59 -7.88
C ALA A 938 -50.68 -20.23 -6.50
N ALA A 939 -49.78 -19.65 -5.69
CA ALA A 939 -49.46 -20.14 -4.36
C ALA A 939 -50.47 -19.72 -3.27
N MET A 940 -51.27 -18.67 -3.51
CA MET A 940 -52.31 -18.20 -2.57
C MET A 940 -53.69 -18.87 -2.76
N MET A 941 -53.86 -19.79 -3.72
CA MET A 941 -55.10 -20.56 -3.91
C MET A 941 -55.03 -22.01 -3.41
N LEU A 942 -53.97 -22.39 -2.68
CA LEU A 942 -53.82 -23.73 -2.08
C LEU A 942 -53.50 -23.72 -0.57
N LEU A 943 -53.92 -22.68 0.15
CA LEU A 943 -54.01 -22.65 1.62
C LEU A 943 -55.40 -22.18 2.07
#